data_AF-A0A0S8E6C2-F1
#
_entry.id   AF-A0A0S8E6C2-F1
#
_cell.length_a   1.000
_cell.length_b   1.000
_cell.length_c   1.000
_cell.angle_alpha   90.00
_cell.angle_beta   90.00
_cell.angle_gamma   90.00
#
_symmetry.space_group_name_H-M   'P 1'
#
loop_
_entity.id
_entity.type
_entity.pdbx_description
1 polymer ?
#
loop_
_entity_poly.entity_id
_entity_poly.type
_entity_poly.pdbx_seq_one_letter_code
_entity_poly.pdbx_strand_id
1 'polypeptide(L)'
;MGRQDLMRDVLQAAADFNGRRLWERFSNFDCFAVRIPAQNESMLGVVLGDAGEQFGLSLFRGEHAAACLASLLDPDGPGDDTAEDMDMLGFSMDAFGDLAPETQAFIREAGLHPRYTEQVPSFLAKRPGRHPRLPDQAELTLLRMVLRGAVEADKRKLLLPTRLDDRGGVCALVLSGDPAAPQVSVQRERLQPLEARQAAPVPFAAHDLAGLPHLDATWLVGLPVVPAGIQGDDRSLQLLLVADDASELVLQAKPVFAGELHEAASALASVFRGEGPSACKGLPRKIVFASQNLHGTMAPVLEQAEVTCLYMPVIPKLQDIAAHFLAGMGMELPSLAEHLEAPGEPPVPAPDDLAGWKEADRRVARRFAAFVESDNRFGAARAVKRYFGRDDLEHFLKAHESRSVIMAYAAWGILDYRPTRKSRTRAEEMLARGLPDAEARLLRARIEAHPTLYRVAGHDPKAGTVDLEDVLLGGAVTVHDQLMSENIDNGLFLAARAFPAGRFHFLELAGPPLGAGMGMEAVEFLQDSRMEFTPEGLRRDAHLFGRLWDWVDEWEANRQPPHLCNTDGDDLLWHTASFHVADPEAVREALFQRRDVELDEENDEFVWIRATGRGARMLGGPVTLGCIEFVGDELVLTVNSAERFRTARKWLEKLPGVVFRNVTTRRWDEPDEDRPLDERLSKPEPVEMTPELTAAVQDMMDRQYMQWLDEPLPVLGGKTPRQACATPSGRQQVTMLIRTLPDPMGPEPVYVPRQAMLRALGLSSDPSLEPPLSPPAPPPSMPLEEAFAGGKVGRNDPCPCGSGKKYKKCCGRRTS
;
A
#
# COMPACT_ATOMS: atom_id res chain seq x y z
N MET A 1 27.47 -18.93 -10.75
CA MET A 1 26.46 -18.31 -9.87
C MET A 1 25.12 -18.43 -10.58
N GLY A 2 24.11 -18.99 -9.93
CA GLY A 2 22.76 -19.06 -10.51
C GLY A 2 22.12 -17.67 -10.57
N ARG A 3 21.11 -17.50 -11.41
CA ARG A 3 20.31 -16.26 -11.48
C ARG A 3 19.70 -15.91 -10.11
N GLN A 4 19.17 -16.90 -9.41
CA GLN A 4 18.60 -16.74 -8.06
C GLN A 4 19.62 -16.27 -7.02
N ASP A 5 20.86 -16.80 -7.04
CA ASP A 5 21.92 -16.37 -6.13
C ASP A 5 22.27 -14.89 -6.34
N LEU A 6 22.35 -14.44 -7.59
CA LEU A 6 22.59 -13.02 -7.91
C LEU A 6 21.46 -12.13 -7.39
N MET A 7 20.21 -12.57 -7.57
CA MET A 7 19.03 -11.81 -7.13
C MET A 7 19.01 -11.65 -5.61
N ARG A 8 19.27 -12.72 -4.87
CA ARG A 8 19.38 -12.65 -3.40
C ARG A 8 20.52 -11.74 -2.96
N ASP A 9 21.66 -11.83 -3.63
CA ASP A 9 22.85 -11.07 -3.27
C ASP A 9 22.72 -9.56 -3.55
N VAL A 10 22.04 -9.17 -4.64
CA VAL A 10 21.75 -7.75 -4.91
C VAL A 10 20.68 -7.19 -3.97
N LEU A 11 19.67 -7.98 -3.60
CA LEU A 11 18.67 -7.61 -2.59
C LEU A 11 19.36 -7.36 -1.24
N GLN A 12 20.27 -8.23 -0.82
CA GLN A 12 21.06 -8.02 0.39
C GLN A 12 21.96 -6.78 0.29
N ALA A 13 22.64 -6.57 -0.84
CA ALA A 13 23.49 -5.39 -1.03
C ALA A 13 22.69 -4.07 -0.97
N ALA A 14 21.45 -4.06 -1.46
CA ALA A 14 20.54 -2.92 -1.39
C ALA A 14 20.07 -2.67 0.06
N ALA A 15 19.72 -3.74 0.79
CA ALA A 15 19.37 -3.65 2.20
C ALA A 15 20.54 -3.13 3.06
N ASP A 16 21.76 -3.63 2.81
CA ASP A 16 22.99 -3.17 3.49
C ASP A 16 23.25 -1.69 3.22
N PHE A 17 23.08 -1.24 1.97
CA PHE A 17 23.20 0.16 1.58
C PHE A 17 22.17 1.02 2.31
N ASN A 18 20.90 0.60 2.30
CA ASN A 18 19.82 1.31 2.98
C ASN A 18 20.07 1.41 4.49
N GLY A 19 20.55 0.32 5.12
CA GLY A 19 20.90 0.30 6.55
C GLY A 19 22.02 1.27 6.95
N ARG A 20 22.78 1.84 6.00
CA ARG A 20 23.76 2.90 6.27
C ARG A 20 23.13 4.27 6.50
N ARG A 21 21.84 4.47 6.16
CA ARG A 21 21.10 5.74 6.32
C ARG A 21 21.86 6.94 5.73
N LEU A 22 22.43 6.77 4.54
CA LEU A 22 23.32 7.77 3.93
C LEU A 22 22.63 9.11 3.68
N TRP A 23 21.30 9.11 3.48
CA TRP A 23 20.47 10.30 3.29
C TRP A 23 20.46 11.24 4.51
N GLU A 24 20.80 10.76 5.71
CA GLU A 24 20.93 11.65 6.88
C GLU A 24 22.15 12.57 6.81
N ARG A 25 23.06 12.29 5.87
CA ARG A 25 24.34 13.01 5.72
C ARG A 25 24.50 13.64 4.35
N PHE A 26 23.78 13.17 3.34
CA PHE A 26 23.90 13.59 1.95
C PHE A 26 22.52 13.98 1.43
N SER A 27 22.47 15.11 0.72
CA SER A 27 21.24 15.59 0.10
C SER A 27 21.01 14.96 -1.27
N ASN A 28 19.78 15.06 -1.79
CA ASN A 28 19.46 14.65 -3.16
C ASN A 28 20.21 15.49 -4.23
N PHE A 29 20.88 16.58 -3.82
CA PHE A 29 21.72 17.42 -4.68
C PHE A 29 23.19 16.97 -4.71
N ASP A 30 23.60 16.09 -3.80
CA ASP A 30 24.97 15.60 -3.72
C ASP A 30 25.14 14.34 -4.56
N CYS A 31 26.14 14.33 -5.43
CA CYS A 31 26.44 13.20 -6.29
C CYS A 31 27.88 12.70 -6.12
N PHE A 32 28.11 11.46 -6.52
CA PHE A 32 29.43 10.85 -6.60
C PHE A 32 29.56 10.11 -7.93
N ALA A 33 30.75 10.16 -8.54
CA ALA A 33 31.02 9.38 -9.73
C ALA A 33 31.37 7.92 -9.37
N VAL A 34 31.06 7.00 -10.26
CA VAL A 34 31.44 5.59 -10.16
C VAL A 34 32.14 5.20 -11.45
N ARG A 35 33.39 4.73 -11.32
CA ARG A 35 34.26 4.34 -12.43
C ARG A 35 34.63 2.88 -12.32
N ILE A 36 34.35 2.11 -13.36
CA ILE A 36 34.77 0.72 -13.49
C ILE A 36 35.82 0.69 -14.60
N PRO A 37 37.09 0.28 -14.35
CA PRO A 37 38.16 0.36 -15.36
C PRO A 37 37.87 -0.35 -16.69
N ALA A 38 36.96 -1.34 -16.69
CA ALA A 38 36.52 -2.03 -17.89
C ALA A 38 35.49 -1.24 -18.74
N GLN A 39 34.96 -0.13 -18.21
CA GLN A 39 34.01 0.77 -18.86
C GLN A 39 34.69 2.12 -19.12
N ASN A 40 34.45 2.69 -20.31
CA ASN A 40 35.10 3.94 -20.70
C ASN A 40 34.48 5.18 -20.03
N GLU A 41 33.24 5.09 -19.56
CA GLU A 41 32.45 6.21 -19.04
C GLU A 41 32.21 6.11 -17.54
N SER A 42 32.24 7.26 -16.85
CA SER A 42 31.90 7.39 -15.44
C SER A 42 30.38 7.47 -15.28
N MET A 43 29.82 6.73 -14.34
CA MET A 43 28.41 6.86 -13.94
C MET A 43 28.28 7.86 -12.79
N LEU A 44 27.09 8.44 -12.59
CA LEU A 44 26.80 9.35 -11.48
C LEU A 44 25.79 8.73 -10.52
N GLY A 45 26.17 8.59 -9.26
CA GLY A 45 25.31 8.13 -8.18
C GLY A 45 24.77 9.27 -7.33
N VAL A 46 23.47 9.20 -7.01
CA VAL A 46 22.76 10.10 -6.09
C VAL A 46 22.06 9.26 -5.04
N VAL A 47 22.30 9.58 -3.77
CA VAL A 47 21.59 8.95 -2.64
C VAL A 47 20.22 9.60 -2.52
N LEU A 48 19.18 8.78 -2.42
CA LEU A 48 17.79 9.24 -2.25
C LEU A 48 17.38 9.17 -0.78
N GLY A 49 16.49 10.06 -0.35
CA GLY A 49 15.86 10.03 0.97
C GLY A 49 15.96 11.32 1.80
N ASP A 50 16.63 12.37 1.31
CA ASP A 50 16.83 13.64 2.04
C ASP A 50 15.50 14.36 2.34
N ALA A 51 14.50 14.19 1.49
CA ALA A 51 13.16 14.73 1.67
C ALA A 51 12.26 13.88 2.59
N GLY A 52 12.77 12.79 3.17
CA GLY A 52 12.00 11.85 3.99
C GLY A 52 11.13 10.87 3.19
N GLU A 53 11.22 10.92 1.85
CA GLU A 53 10.50 10.05 0.92
C GLU A 53 11.49 9.34 0.00
N GLN A 54 11.14 8.13 -0.46
CA GLN A 54 11.90 7.30 -1.41
C GLN A 54 13.38 7.11 -1.03
N PHE A 55 13.68 6.14 -0.17
CA PHE A 55 15.04 5.83 0.26
C PHE A 55 15.75 4.91 -0.74
N GLY A 56 16.98 5.22 -1.15
CA GLY A 56 17.68 4.35 -2.12
C GLY A 56 18.87 4.98 -2.82
N LEU A 57 19.15 4.50 -4.04
CA LEU A 57 20.26 4.95 -4.88
C LEU A 57 19.82 5.05 -6.35
N SER A 58 20.10 6.18 -6.97
CA SER A 58 19.96 6.40 -8.42
C SER A 58 21.33 6.49 -9.09
N LEU A 59 21.56 5.68 -10.13
CA LEU A 59 22.75 5.76 -10.98
C LEU A 59 22.38 6.25 -12.38
N PHE A 60 22.93 7.39 -12.78
CA PHE A 60 22.86 7.91 -14.14
C PHE A 60 24.05 7.40 -14.95
N ARG A 61 23.78 6.86 -16.13
CA ARG A 61 24.77 6.24 -17.02
C ARG A 61 24.88 7.01 -18.33
N GLY A 62 25.92 6.68 -19.10
CA GLY A 62 26.12 7.24 -20.43
C GLY A 62 26.76 8.62 -20.41
N GLU A 63 27.16 9.08 -21.60
CA GLU A 63 27.79 10.38 -21.82
C GLU A 63 26.94 11.57 -21.34
N HIS A 64 25.60 11.42 -21.29
CA HIS A 64 24.66 12.48 -20.91
C HIS A 64 24.32 12.51 -19.40
N ALA A 65 24.91 11.62 -18.58
CA ALA A 65 24.57 11.49 -17.16
C ALA A 65 24.64 12.81 -16.39
N ALA A 66 25.69 13.61 -16.60
CA ALA A 66 25.87 14.89 -15.92
C ALA A 66 24.83 15.94 -16.36
N ALA A 67 24.52 15.99 -17.66
CA ALA A 67 23.53 16.93 -18.20
C ALA A 67 22.10 16.56 -17.74
N CYS A 68 21.76 15.26 -17.73
CA CYS A 68 20.48 14.78 -17.23
C CYS A 68 20.30 15.11 -15.74
N LEU A 69 21.31 14.84 -14.92
CA LEU A 69 21.25 15.17 -13.49
C LEU A 69 21.13 16.68 -13.27
N ALA A 70 21.87 17.50 -14.01
CA ALA A 70 21.75 18.95 -13.93
C ALA A 70 20.34 19.44 -14.28
N SER A 71 19.73 18.88 -15.32
CA SER A 71 18.35 19.22 -15.72
C SER A 71 17.30 18.75 -14.72
N LEU A 72 17.47 17.60 -14.07
CA LEU A 72 16.55 17.12 -13.03
C LEU A 72 16.61 17.96 -11.76
N LEU A 73 17.77 18.57 -11.48
CA LEU A 73 17.97 19.46 -10.34
C LEU A 73 17.66 20.93 -10.65
N ASP A 74 17.21 21.24 -11.88
CA ASP A 74 16.85 22.60 -12.28
C ASP A 74 15.58 23.05 -11.54
N PRO A 75 15.59 24.20 -10.85
CA PRO A 75 14.42 24.70 -10.13
C PRO A 75 13.20 24.99 -11.02
N ASP A 76 13.40 25.24 -12.32
CA ASP A 76 12.31 25.44 -13.27
C ASP A 76 11.73 24.10 -13.78
N GLY A 77 12.41 22.99 -13.51
CA GLY A 77 12.00 21.62 -13.88
C GLY A 77 12.72 21.07 -15.12
N PRO A 78 12.60 19.75 -15.37
CA PRO A 78 13.26 19.13 -16.51
C PRO A 78 12.58 19.51 -17.83
N GLY A 79 13.39 19.74 -18.87
CA GLY A 79 12.89 19.94 -20.23
C GLY A 79 12.45 18.64 -20.93
N ASP A 80 11.81 18.76 -22.09
CA ASP A 80 11.24 17.63 -22.84
C ASP A 80 12.26 16.54 -23.18
N ASP A 81 13.52 16.92 -23.46
CA ASP A 81 14.58 16.00 -23.85
C ASP A 81 15.12 15.18 -22.65
N THR A 82 14.95 15.66 -21.41
CA THR A 82 15.57 15.05 -20.22
C THR A 82 15.05 13.64 -19.96
N ALA A 83 13.74 13.44 -20.07
CA ALA A 83 13.14 12.12 -19.91
C ALA A 83 13.54 11.15 -21.04
N GLU A 84 13.75 11.66 -22.25
CA GLU A 84 14.22 10.87 -23.39
C GLU A 84 15.66 10.43 -23.18
N ASP A 85 16.56 11.33 -22.80
CA ASP A 85 18.00 11.08 -22.73
C ASP A 85 18.43 10.31 -21.47
N MET A 86 17.55 10.23 -20.46
CA MET A 86 17.84 9.59 -19.20
C MET A 86 18.13 8.08 -19.35
N ASP A 87 19.37 7.70 -19.07
CA ASP A 87 19.82 6.33 -18.83
C ASP A 87 20.06 6.14 -17.32
N MET A 88 19.23 5.30 -16.69
CA MET A 88 19.17 5.17 -15.23
C MET A 88 19.18 3.71 -14.79
N LEU A 89 19.85 3.43 -13.68
CA LEU A 89 19.85 2.15 -12.97
C LEU A 89 19.81 2.44 -11.47
N GLY A 90 18.93 1.82 -10.71
CA GLY A 90 18.86 2.12 -9.29
C GLY A 90 17.90 1.24 -8.52
N PHE A 91 17.71 1.61 -7.26
CA PHE A 91 16.68 1.03 -6.43
C PHE A 91 16.09 2.07 -5.46
N SER A 92 14.84 1.85 -5.09
CA SER A 92 14.13 2.50 -3.99
C SER A 92 13.67 1.46 -2.97
N MET A 93 13.39 1.87 -1.74
CA MET A 93 12.69 1.08 -0.74
C MET A 93 11.21 1.40 -0.83
N ASP A 94 10.41 0.39 -1.17
CA ASP A 94 8.97 0.49 -1.28
C ASP A 94 8.31 -0.65 -0.49
N ALA A 95 7.06 -0.47 -0.06
CA ALA A 95 6.31 -1.55 0.57
C ALA A 95 6.06 -2.67 -0.45
N PHE A 96 6.29 -3.92 -0.06
CA PHE A 96 6.18 -5.07 -0.96
C PHE A 96 4.84 -5.16 -1.69
N GLY A 97 3.75 -4.75 -1.03
CA GLY A 97 2.40 -4.72 -1.57
C GLY A 97 2.18 -3.70 -2.68
N ASP A 98 2.92 -2.58 -2.66
CA ASP A 98 2.79 -1.50 -3.64
C ASP A 98 3.60 -1.77 -4.92
N LEU A 99 4.40 -2.84 -4.94
CA LEU A 99 5.21 -3.24 -6.08
C LEU A 99 4.37 -3.88 -7.19
N ALA A 100 4.74 -3.63 -8.44
CA ALA A 100 4.17 -4.31 -9.61
C ALA A 100 4.34 -5.85 -9.51
N PRO A 101 3.40 -6.66 -10.04
CA PRO A 101 3.43 -8.12 -9.94
C PRO A 101 4.74 -8.75 -10.42
N GLU A 102 5.36 -8.21 -11.47
CA GLU A 102 6.64 -8.68 -12.00
C GLU A 102 7.78 -8.47 -11.00
N THR A 103 7.76 -7.35 -10.28
CA THR A 103 8.73 -7.02 -9.22
C THR A 103 8.50 -7.87 -7.97
N GLN A 104 7.25 -8.11 -7.59
CA GLN A 104 6.93 -9.05 -6.52
C GLN A 104 7.41 -10.47 -6.86
N ALA A 105 7.19 -10.92 -8.10
CA ALA A 105 7.65 -12.21 -8.59
C ALA A 105 9.18 -12.31 -8.59
N PHE A 106 9.89 -11.23 -8.95
CA PHE A 106 11.34 -11.15 -8.85
C PHE A 106 11.84 -11.40 -7.42
N ILE A 107 11.24 -10.77 -6.41
CA ILE A 107 11.62 -10.96 -5.00
C ILE A 107 11.34 -12.39 -4.54
N ARG A 108 10.18 -12.96 -4.93
CA ARG A 108 9.83 -14.35 -4.63
C ARG A 108 10.74 -15.36 -5.31
N GLU A 109 11.16 -15.11 -6.56
CA GLU A 109 12.11 -15.94 -7.29
C GLU A 109 13.48 -16.00 -6.59
N ALA A 110 13.87 -14.96 -5.85
CA ALA A 110 15.07 -14.94 -5.01
C ALA A 110 14.95 -15.80 -3.73
N GLY A 111 13.74 -16.32 -3.44
CA GLY A 111 13.41 -17.11 -2.26
C GLY A 111 13.02 -16.28 -1.04
N LEU A 112 12.61 -15.01 -1.24
CA LEU A 112 12.13 -14.15 -0.16
C LEU A 112 10.60 -14.05 -0.19
N HIS A 113 9.99 -14.02 1.00
CA HIS A 113 8.54 -13.89 1.18
C HIS A 113 8.21 -12.76 2.16
N PRO A 114 8.39 -11.49 1.75
CA PRO A 114 8.14 -10.32 2.61
C PRO A 114 6.66 -10.16 2.95
N ARG A 115 6.36 -9.51 4.08
CA ARG A 115 4.99 -9.08 4.41
C ARG A 115 4.54 -7.95 3.47
N TYR A 116 3.24 -7.75 3.30
CA TYR A 116 2.68 -6.74 2.39
C TYR A 116 3.20 -5.32 2.68
N THR A 117 3.30 -4.93 3.95
CA THR A 117 3.80 -3.62 4.38
C THR A 117 5.32 -3.59 4.60
N GLU A 118 6.02 -4.70 4.35
CA GLU A 118 7.46 -4.77 4.57
C GLU A 118 8.19 -3.96 3.50
N GLN A 119 9.09 -3.08 3.95
CA GLN A 119 9.94 -2.28 3.06
C GLN A 119 10.98 -3.16 2.39
N VAL A 120 10.97 -3.18 1.06
CA VAL A 120 11.85 -4.03 0.25
C VAL A 120 12.48 -3.24 -0.89
N PRO A 121 13.66 -3.67 -1.41
CA PRO A 121 14.26 -3.02 -2.56
C PRO A 121 13.44 -3.25 -3.85
N SER A 122 13.01 -2.16 -4.47
CA SER A 122 12.40 -2.08 -5.81
C SER A 122 13.46 -1.63 -6.81
N PHE A 123 13.74 -2.44 -7.82
CA PHE A 123 14.79 -2.15 -8.80
C PHE A 123 14.25 -1.56 -10.08
N LEU A 124 14.97 -0.60 -10.65
CA LEU A 124 14.60 0.07 -11.90
C LEU A 124 15.80 0.18 -12.84
N ALA A 125 15.59 -0.11 -14.12
CA ALA A 125 16.49 0.23 -15.22
C ALA A 125 15.70 0.95 -16.32
N LYS A 126 16.25 2.06 -16.82
CA LYS A 126 15.71 2.82 -17.95
C LYS A 126 16.83 3.10 -18.95
N ARG A 127 16.59 2.84 -20.23
CA ARG A 127 17.50 3.23 -21.32
C ARG A 127 16.99 4.51 -22.01
N PRO A 128 17.85 5.25 -22.73
CA PRO A 128 17.42 6.40 -23.50
C PRO A 128 16.32 6.04 -24.52
N GLY A 129 15.26 6.85 -24.57
CA GLY A 129 14.10 6.66 -25.44
C GLY A 129 13.29 5.38 -25.20
N ARG A 130 13.45 4.74 -24.03
CA ARG A 130 12.77 3.49 -23.64
C ARG A 130 12.03 3.62 -22.32
N HIS A 131 10.97 2.82 -22.18
CA HIS A 131 10.24 2.68 -20.92
C HIS A 131 11.09 2.04 -19.81
N PRO A 132 10.85 2.40 -18.53
CA PRO A 132 11.49 1.73 -17.41
C PRO A 132 11.11 0.25 -17.32
N ARG A 133 12.03 -0.58 -16.83
CA ARG A 133 11.86 -2.03 -16.66
C ARG A 133 12.68 -2.55 -15.48
N LEU A 134 12.48 -3.81 -15.12
CA LEU A 134 13.40 -4.51 -14.23
C LEU A 134 14.81 -4.63 -14.87
N PRO A 135 15.89 -4.50 -14.10
CA PRO A 135 17.25 -4.66 -14.63
C PRO A 135 17.52 -6.08 -15.13
N ASP A 136 18.36 -6.19 -16.17
CA ASP A 136 18.85 -7.48 -16.66
C ASP A 136 19.99 -8.03 -15.79
N GLN A 137 20.48 -9.25 -16.10
CA GLN A 137 21.52 -9.89 -15.29
C GLN A 137 22.85 -9.09 -15.24
N ALA A 138 23.21 -8.39 -16.33
CA ALA A 138 24.42 -7.57 -16.37
C ALA A 138 24.23 -6.30 -15.53
N GLU A 139 23.04 -5.70 -15.60
CA GLU A 139 22.66 -4.53 -14.81
C GLU A 139 22.55 -4.85 -13.32
N LEU A 140 22.00 -6.01 -12.92
CA LEU A 140 21.99 -6.45 -11.52
C LEU A 140 23.42 -6.71 -10.99
N THR A 141 24.29 -7.28 -11.83
CA THR A 141 25.70 -7.50 -11.47
C THR A 141 26.42 -6.17 -11.25
N LEU A 142 26.16 -5.20 -12.12
CA LEU A 142 26.68 -3.84 -12.01
C LEU A 142 26.17 -3.16 -10.74
N LEU A 143 24.85 -3.16 -10.52
CA LEU A 143 24.24 -2.53 -9.36
C LEU A 143 24.77 -3.12 -8.05
N ARG A 144 24.88 -4.46 -7.97
CA ARG A 144 25.51 -5.14 -6.83
C ARG A 144 26.92 -4.62 -6.56
N MET A 145 27.76 -4.51 -7.60
CA MET A 145 29.14 -4.03 -7.47
C MET A 145 29.16 -2.58 -6.95
N VAL A 146 28.28 -1.72 -7.47
CA VAL A 146 28.20 -0.33 -7.04
C VAL A 146 27.72 -0.21 -5.59
N LEU A 147 26.66 -0.93 -5.20
CA LEU A 147 26.13 -0.90 -3.83
C LEU A 147 27.17 -1.35 -2.81
N ARG A 148 27.82 -2.50 -3.06
CA ARG A 148 28.88 -3.02 -2.19
C ARG A 148 30.09 -2.08 -2.15
N GLY A 149 30.46 -1.49 -3.29
CA GLY A 149 31.53 -0.52 -3.39
C GLY A 149 31.25 0.77 -2.60
N ALA A 150 30.03 1.29 -2.67
CA ALA A 150 29.60 2.47 -1.93
C ALA A 150 29.54 2.20 -0.41
N VAL A 151 29.01 1.05 0.00
CA VAL A 151 29.01 0.62 1.41
C VAL A 151 30.44 0.49 1.95
N GLU A 152 31.36 -0.08 1.18
CA GLU A 152 32.75 -0.23 1.59
C GLU A 152 33.49 1.13 1.64
N ALA A 153 33.25 2.01 0.67
CA ALA A 153 33.76 3.38 0.68
C ALA A 153 33.28 4.13 1.93
N ASP A 154 32.00 4.00 2.27
CA ASP A 154 31.42 4.62 3.45
C ASP A 154 31.98 4.07 4.77
N LYS A 155 32.13 2.73 4.89
CA LYS A 155 32.77 2.10 6.05
C LYS A 155 34.18 2.63 6.30
N ARG A 156 34.92 2.93 5.22
CA ARG A 156 36.26 3.54 5.26
C ARG A 156 36.26 5.07 5.36
N LYS A 157 35.08 5.71 5.40
CA LYS A 157 34.89 7.17 5.38
C LYS A 157 35.50 7.86 4.16
N LEU A 158 35.49 7.18 3.02
CA LEU A 158 36.00 7.67 1.74
C LEU A 158 34.89 8.22 0.82
N LEU A 159 33.63 7.85 1.07
CA LEU A 159 32.48 8.34 0.30
C LEU A 159 32.14 9.78 0.72
N LEU A 160 32.48 10.75 -0.12
CA LEU A 160 32.25 12.18 0.11
C LEU A 160 31.56 12.82 -1.11
N PRO A 161 30.26 12.56 -1.33
CA PRO A 161 29.48 13.17 -2.40
C PRO A 161 29.51 14.69 -2.32
N THR A 162 29.40 15.34 -3.48
CA THR A 162 29.37 16.80 -3.60
C THR A 162 28.41 17.20 -4.72
N ARG A 163 28.01 18.47 -4.75
CA ARG A 163 27.26 18.99 -5.90
C ARG A 163 28.05 18.89 -7.20
N LEU A 164 27.32 18.76 -8.30
CA LEU A 164 27.90 18.61 -9.64
C LEU A 164 28.75 19.82 -10.07
N ASP A 165 28.44 21.01 -9.56
CA ASP A 165 29.13 22.28 -9.84
C ASP A 165 30.31 22.58 -8.89
N ASP A 166 30.69 21.64 -8.02
CA ASP A 166 31.79 21.81 -7.08
C ASP A 166 33.14 22.03 -7.79
N ARG A 167 33.87 23.10 -7.40
CA ARG A 167 35.15 23.49 -8.02
C ARG A 167 36.25 22.44 -7.85
N GLY A 168 36.17 21.62 -6.80
CA GLY A 168 37.07 20.52 -6.50
C GLY A 168 36.78 19.25 -7.29
N GLY A 169 35.66 19.20 -8.01
CA GLY A 169 35.17 18.01 -8.72
C GLY A 169 34.49 17.01 -7.79
N VAL A 170 33.72 16.11 -8.38
CA VAL A 170 32.95 15.10 -7.65
C VAL A 170 33.86 13.99 -7.11
N CYS A 171 33.47 13.40 -5.98
CA CYS A 171 34.09 12.19 -5.46
C CYS A 171 33.84 11.03 -6.43
N ALA A 172 34.90 10.42 -6.96
CA ALA A 172 34.82 9.31 -7.91
C ALA A 172 35.29 8.01 -7.26
N LEU A 173 34.36 7.08 -7.05
CA LEU A 173 34.64 5.71 -6.60
C LEU A 173 35.17 4.88 -7.77
N VAL A 174 36.41 4.44 -7.69
CA VAL A 174 37.00 3.51 -8.66
C VAL A 174 36.83 2.09 -8.13
N LEU A 175 36.00 1.31 -8.82
CA LEU A 175 35.62 -0.05 -8.43
C LEU A 175 36.32 -1.06 -9.34
N SER A 176 37.05 -2.02 -8.76
CA SER A 176 37.74 -3.08 -9.50
C SER A 176 37.65 -4.43 -8.78
N GLY A 177 38.10 -5.50 -9.43
CA GLY A 177 38.09 -6.85 -8.85
C GLY A 177 36.74 -7.56 -8.97
N ASP A 178 36.40 -8.38 -7.97
CA ASP A 178 35.18 -9.19 -7.95
C ASP A 178 33.94 -8.32 -7.71
N PRO A 179 32.90 -8.36 -8.57
CA PRO A 179 31.64 -7.67 -8.33
C PRO A 179 30.93 -7.99 -7.01
N ALA A 180 31.19 -9.16 -6.39
CA ALA A 180 30.64 -9.52 -5.07
C ALA A 180 31.45 -8.96 -3.89
N ALA A 181 32.70 -8.55 -4.14
CA ALA A 181 33.61 -7.99 -3.14
C ALA A 181 34.56 -6.97 -3.81
N PRO A 182 34.04 -5.83 -4.29
CA PRO A 182 34.83 -4.90 -5.09
C PRO A 182 35.93 -4.25 -4.25
N GLN A 183 37.10 -4.10 -4.87
CA GLN A 183 38.15 -3.22 -4.36
C GLN A 183 37.76 -1.78 -4.68
N VAL A 184 37.88 -0.91 -3.68
CA VAL A 184 37.45 0.49 -3.77
C VAL A 184 38.63 1.41 -3.53
N SER A 185 38.85 2.34 -4.46
CA SER A 185 39.67 3.54 -4.26
C SER A 185 38.88 4.79 -4.64
N VAL A 186 39.33 5.96 -4.20
CA VAL A 186 38.63 7.22 -4.44
C VAL A 186 39.57 8.22 -5.07
N GLN A 187 39.08 8.92 -6.09
CA GLN A 187 39.74 10.06 -6.73
C GLN A 187 38.76 11.24 -6.85
N ARG A 188 39.26 12.39 -7.31
CA ARG A 188 38.43 13.56 -7.67
C ARG A 188 38.39 13.71 -9.17
N GLU A 189 37.20 13.90 -9.73
CA GLU A 189 36.99 14.03 -11.16
C GLU A 189 36.12 15.25 -11.45
N ARG A 190 36.50 16.06 -12.46
CA ARG A 190 35.62 17.10 -12.97
C ARG A 190 34.85 16.53 -14.14
N LEU A 191 33.54 16.47 -14.00
CA LEU A 191 32.64 16.08 -15.06
C LEU A 191 32.29 17.34 -15.86
N GLN A 192 32.47 17.30 -17.17
CA GLN A 192 31.99 18.35 -18.07
C GLN A 192 30.61 17.94 -18.58
N PRO A 193 29.58 18.80 -18.47
CA PRO A 193 28.33 18.60 -19.20
C PRO A 193 28.64 18.53 -20.70
N LEU A 194 28.17 17.50 -21.40
CA LEU A 194 28.32 17.44 -22.86
C LEU A 194 27.52 18.58 -23.52
N GLU A 195 28.06 19.12 -24.62
CA GLU A 195 27.33 20.04 -25.51
C GLU A 195 26.19 19.31 -26.25
N ALA A 196 25.18 20.08 -26.66
CA ALA A 196 23.96 19.58 -27.32
C ALA A 196 24.27 18.71 -28.55
N ARG A 197 23.40 17.70 -28.79
CA ARG A 197 23.50 16.78 -29.93
C ARG A 197 23.58 17.53 -31.28
N GLN A 198 24.32 16.96 -32.23
CA GLN A 198 24.33 17.45 -33.60
C GLN A 198 22.93 17.32 -34.23
N ALA A 199 22.49 18.38 -34.90
CA ALA A 199 21.18 18.46 -35.54
C ALA A 199 20.96 17.31 -36.56
N ALA A 200 19.81 16.64 -36.47
CA ALA A 200 19.38 15.69 -37.48
C ALA A 200 18.98 16.43 -38.78
N PRO A 201 19.19 15.83 -39.97
CA PRO A 201 18.76 16.43 -41.23
C PRO A 201 17.23 16.47 -41.37
N VAL A 202 16.70 17.62 -41.78
CA VAL A 202 15.25 17.83 -42.03
C VAL A 202 14.83 17.42 -43.45
N PRO A 203 13.56 17.01 -43.66
CA PRO A 203 13.05 16.55 -44.97
C PRO A 203 12.79 17.66 -46.00
N PHE A 204 13.05 18.93 -45.67
CA PHE A 204 12.74 20.08 -46.53
C PHE A 204 13.81 21.17 -46.38
N ALA A 205 13.93 22.01 -47.40
CA ALA A 205 14.85 23.14 -47.42
C ALA A 205 14.09 24.47 -47.27
N ALA A 206 14.81 25.55 -46.95
CA ALA A 206 14.21 26.87 -46.74
C ALA A 206 13.37 27.36 -47.95
N HIS A 207 13.78 26.98 -49.18
CA HIS A 207 13.04 27.33 -50.39
C HIS A 207 11.65 26.68 -50.49
N ASP A 208 11.43 25.53 -49.82
CA ASP A 208 10.12 24.88 -49.76
C ASP A 208 9.10 25.69 -48.93
N LEU A 209 9.59 26.65 -48.14
CA LEU A 209 8.79 27.53 -47.28
C LEU A 209 8.62 28.95 -47.84
N ALA A 210 9.43 29.36 -48.82
CA ALA A 210 9.58 30.74 -49.31
C ALA A 210 8.32 31.35 -49.97
N GLY A 211 7.26 30.56 -50.20
CA GLY A 211 5.98 31.02 -50.77
C GLY A 211 4.83 31.09 -49.77
N LEU A 212 5.06 30.79 -48.49
CA LEU A 212 4.03 30.80 -47.46
C LEU A 212 3.85 32.20 -46.85
N PRO A 213 2.62 32.64 -46.53
CA PRO A 213 2.40 33.93 -45.88
C PRO A 213 2.94 33.91 -44.45
N HIS A 214 3.50 35.03 -43.99
CA HIS A 214 3.86 35.21 -42.58
C HIS A 214 2.62 35.59 -41.75
N LEU A 215 2.40 34.85 -40.69
CA LEU A 215 1.35 35.05 -39.70
C LEU A 215 1.90 35.89 -38.56
N ASP A 216 1.11 36.86 -38.09
CA ASP A 216 1.44 37.63 -36.88
C ASP A 216 1.10 36.80 -35.62
N ALA A 217 1.84 35.71 -35.44
CA ALA A 217 1.62 34.70 -34.42
C ALA A 217 2.94 34.25 -33.79
N THR A 218 2.86 33.81 -32.54
CA THR A 218 3.93 33.07 -31.84
C THR A 218 3.44 31.66 -31.60
N TRP A 219 4.19 30.65 -32.03
CA TRP A 219 3.84 29.25 -31.78
C TRP A 219 4.72 28.64 -30.70
N LEU A 220 4.11 27.83 -29.84
CA LEU A 220 4.77 27.03 -28.82
C LEU A 220 4.86 25.59 -29.33
N VAL A 221 6.05 25.00 -29.27
CA VAL A 221 6.32 23.65 -29.81
C VAL A 221 7.05 22.82 -28.77
N GLY A 222 6.54 21.60 -28.51
CA GLY A 222 7.13 20.68 -27.54
C GLY A 222 6.90 19.22 -27.90
N LEU A 223 7.60 18.36 -27.18
CA LEU A 223 7.58 16.91 -27.27
C LEU A 223 7.34 16.29 -25.88
N PRO A 224 6.25 16.65 -25.16
CA PRO A 224 5.94 16.02 -23.89
C PRO A 224 5.83 14.50 -24.05
N VAL A 225 6.36 13.77 -23.05
CA VAL A 225 6.25 12.32 -23.00
C VAL A 225 4.80 11.92 -22.76
N VAL A 226 4.30 10.98 -23.55
CA VAL A 226 2.98 10.38 -23.38
C VAL A 226 3.14 9.14 -22.49
N PRO A 227 2.35 9.01 -21.41
CA PRO A 227 2.37 7.82 -20.56
C PRO A 227 1.54 6.68 -21.17
N ALA A 228 1.82 6.36 -22.43
CA ALA A 228 1.33 5.19 -23.14
C ALA A 228 2.52 4.44 -23.75
N GLY A 229 2.38 3.12 -23.81
CA GLY A 229 3.24 2.24 -24.59
C GLY A 229 2.42 1.46 -25.62
N ILE A 230 3.08 0.96 -26.65
CA ILE A 230 2.48 0.01 -27.58
C ILE A 230 2.83 -1.40 -27.13
N GLN A 231 1.86 -2.29 -27.07
CA GLN A 231 2.09 -3.68 -26.66
C GLN A 231 3.17 -4.33 -27.55
N GLY A 232 4.30 -4.70 -26.94
CA GLY A 232 5.43 -5.33 -27.63
C GLY A 232 6.47 -4.35 -28.19
N ASP A 233 6.34 -3.04 -27.98
CA ASP A 233 7.33 -2.02 -28.31
C ASP A 233 7.74 -1.26 -27.03
N ASP A 234 9.04 -1.24 -26.72
CA ASP A 234 9.57 -0.65 -25.50
C ASP A 234 9.95 0.83 -25.67
N ARG A 235 9.78 1.39 -26.88
CA ARG A 235 10.02 2.81 -27.19
C ARG A 235 9.05 3.72 -26.46
N SER A 236 9.59 4.79 -25.88
CA SER A 236 8.77 5.85 -25.31
C SER A 236 8.02 6.60 -26.40
N LEU A 237 6.75 6.90 -26.14
CA LEU A 237 5.92 7.73 -27.01
C LEU A 237 5.99 9.18 -26.54
N GLN A 238 6.21 10.12 -27.46
CA GLN A 238 6.13 11.55 -27.26
C GLN A 238 5.00 12.11 -28.12
N LEU A 239 4.50 13.30 -27.77
CA LEU A 239 3.51 14.00 -28.56
C LEU A 239 4.13 15.27 -29.13
N LEU A 240 4.30 15.36 -30.45
CA LEU A 240 4.55 16.66 -31.07
C LEU A 240 3.32 17.52 -30.87
N LEU A 241 3.45 18.53 -30.01
CA LEU A 241 2.41 19.49 -29.73
C LEU A 241 2.82 20.85 -30.28
N VAL A 242 1.95 21.43 -31.12
CA VAL A 242 2.10 22.78 -31.67
C VAL A 242 0.87 23.57 -31.27
N ALA A 243 1.05 24.65 -30.52
CA ALA A 243 -0.02 25.52 -30.08
C ALA A 243 0.25 26.97 -30.43
N ASP A 244 -0.79 27.74 -30.72
CA ASP A 244 -0.70 29.19 -30.84
C ASP A 244 -0.66 29.84 -29.45
N ASP A 245 0.33 30.70 -29.20
CA ASP A 245 0.47 31.36 -27.90
C ASP A 245 -0.72 32.28 -27.61
N ALA A 246 -1.17 33.11 -28.54
CA ALA A 246 -2.21 34.10 -28.22
C ALA A 246 -3.58 33.46 -27.94
N SER A 247 -3.95 32.42 -28.69
CA SER A 247 -5.27 31.79 -28.64
C SER A 247 -5.33 30.47 -27.87
N GLU A 248 -4.17 29.91 -27.50
CA GLU A 248 -4.05 28.58 -26.87
C GLU A 248 -4.60 27.43 -27.73
N LEU A 249 -4.89 27.71 -29.01
CA LEU A 249 -5.42 26.71 -29.94
C LEU A 249 -4.31 25.72 -30.30
N VAL A 250 -4.59 24.42 -30.10
CA VAL A 250 -3.73 23.35 -30.61
C VAL A 250 -3.83 23.30 -32.14
N LEU A 251 -2.72 23.61 -32.80
CA LEU A 251 -2.60 23.59 -34.26
C LEU A 251 -2.25 22.20 -34.79
N GLN A 252 -1.48 21.43 -33.99
CA GLN A 252 -1.10 20.06 -34.30
C GLN A 252 -0.81 19.29 -33.02
N ALA A 253 -1.24 18.04 -32.99
CA ALA A 253 -0.90 17.07 -31.97
C ALA A 253 -0.69 15.72 -32.65
N LYS A 254 0.57 15.28 -32.75
CA LYS A 254 0.93 14.03 -33.43
C LYS A 254 1.82 13.16 -32.54
N PRO A 255 1.42 11.91 -32.24
CA PRO A 255 2.29 10.96 -31.56
C PRO A 255 3.54 10.64 -32.42
N VAL A 256 4.70 10.62 -31.79
CA VAL A 256 6.00 10.28 -32.38
C VAL A 256 6.78 9.40 -31.40
N PHE A 257 7.57 8.45 -31.89
CA PHE A 257 8.45 7.70 -31.02
C PHE A 257 9.69 8.51 -30.64
N ALA A 258 10.17 8.33 -29.41
CA ALA A 258 11.45 8.87 -28.98
C ALA A 258 12.57 8.47 -29.95
N GLY A 259 13.44 9.43 -30.28
CA GLY A 259 14.50 9.29 -31.28
C GLY A 259 14.07 9.51 -32.74
N GLU A 260 12.77 9.62 -33.05
CA GLU A 260 12.27 9.85 -34.42
C GLU A 260 12.02 11.34 -34.72
N LEU A 261 13.03 12.18 -34.45
CA LEU A 261 12.97 13.64 -34.66
C LEU A 261 12.57 14.05 -36.08
N HIS A 262 12.87 13.21 -37.07
CA HIS A 262 12.47 13.44 -38.46
C HIS A 262 10.94 13.44 -38.63
N GLU A 263 10.22 12.58 -37.93
CA GLU A 263 8.76 12.54 -37.98
C GLU A 263 8.14 13.76 -37.31
N ALA A 264 8.71 14.20 -36.19
CA ALA A 264 8.33 15.43 -35.49
C ALA A 264 8.55 16.65 -36.40
N ALA A 265 9.72 16.76 -37.03
CA ALA A 265 10.03 17.84 -37.98
C ALA A 265 9.08 17.85 -39.19
N SER A 266 8.77 16.67 -39.75
CA SER A 266 7.82 16.53 -40.86
C SER A 266 6.41 16.96 -40.47
N ALA A 267 5.95 16.57 -39.28
CA ALA A 267 4.62 16.93 -38.79
C ALA A 267 4.49 18.40 -38.40
N LEU A 268 5.57 19.06 -37.97
CA LEU A 268 5.61 20.52 -37.81
C LEU A 268 5.56 21.21 -39.18
N ALA A 269 6.29 20.70 -40.18
CA ALA A 269 6.27 21.25 -41.53
C ALA A 269 4.89 21.17 -42.20
N SER A 270 4.09 20.14 -41.90
CA SER A 270 2.73 20.00 -42.41
C SER A 270 1.79 21.08 -41.85
N VAL A 271 2.03 21.58 -40.63
CA VAL A 271 1.28 22.70 -40.03
C VAL A 271 1.45 23.96 -40.87
N PHE A 272 2.67 24.29 -41.31
CA PHE A 272 2.92 25.46 -42.15
C PHE A 272 2.14 25.41 -43.47
N ARG A 273 1.89 24.20 -43.99
CA ARG A 273 1.14 23.94 -45.23
C ARG A 273 -0.38 23.93 -45.03
N GLY A 274 -0.85 24.01 -43.78
CA GLY A 274 -2.27 23.96 -43.42
C GLY A 274 -2.84 22.53 -43.42
N GLU A 275 -2.00 21.51 -43.33
CA GLU A 275 -2.39 20.08 -43.38
C GLU A 275 -2.81 19.53 -41.99
N GLY A 276 -3.31 20.40 -41.10
CA GLY A 276 -3.72 20.08 -39.72
C GLY A 276 -5.16 20.51 -39.39
N PRO A 277 -5.69 20.13 -38.21
CA PRO A 277 -7.09 20.33 -37.83
C PRO A 277 -7.57 21.80 -37.87
N SER A 278 -6.66 22.75 -37.61
CA SER A 278 -6.97 24.18 -37.57
C SER A 278 -6.84 24.90 -38.93
N ALA A 279 -6.36 24.21 -39.99
CA ALA A 279 -6.20 24.71 -41.37
C ALA A 279 -5.43 26.06 -41.54
N CYS A 280 -4.69 26.51 -40.53
CA CYS A 280 -3.87 27.72 -40.60
C CYS A 280 -2.65 27.49 -41.51
N LYS A 281 -2.66 28.10 -42.71
CA LYS A 281 -1.55 28.04 -43.67
C LYS A 281 -0.66 29.28 -43.55
N GLY A 282 0.61 29.09 -43.25
CA GLY A 282 1.59 30.19 -43.12
C GLY A 282 2.69 29.89 -42.11
N LEU A 283 3.69 30.77 -42.06
CA LEU A 283 4.80 30.71 -41.10
C LEU A 283 4.54 31.70 -39.96
N PRO A 284 4.64 31.31 -38.67
CA PRO A 284 4.57 32.28 -37.58
C PRO A 284 5.80 33.21 -37.62
N ARG A 285 5.70 34.39 -37.00
CA ARG A 285 6.86 35.26 -36.82
C ARG A 285 7.87 34.68 -35.83
N LYS A 286 7.38 33.92 -34.85
CA LYS A 286 8.17 33.40 -33.75
C LYS A 286 7.75 31.99 -33.39
N ILE A 287 8.71 31.13 -33.10
CA ILE A 287 8.50 29.80 -32.51
C ILE A 287 9.35 29.67 -31.25
N VAL A 288 8.75 29.15 -30.18
CA VAL A 288 9.44 28.79 -28.93
C VAL A 288 9.38 27.28 -28.78
N PHE A 289 10.54 26.65 -28.73
CA PHE A 289 10.72 25.20 -28.62
C PHE A 289 11.05 24.79 -27.18
N ALA A 290 10.37 23.77 -26.68
CA ALA A 290 10.65 23.11 -25.40
C ALA A 290 11.68 21.96 -25.53
N SER A 291 11.86 21.40 -26.72
CA SER A 291 12.92 20.44 -27.05
C SER A 291 14.11 21.14 -27.73
N GLN A 292 15.29 21.02 -27.13
CA GLN A 292 16.56 21.47 -27.68
C GLN A 292 16.93 20.69 -28.95
N ASN A 293 16.63 19.38 -28.96
CA ASN A 293 16.87 18.52 -30.11
C ASN A 293 16.06 18.97 -31.33
N LEU A 294 14.76 19.21 -31.15
CA LEU A 294 13.90 19.69 -32.24
C LEU A 294 14.26 21.12 -32.67
N HIS A 295 14.61 22.00 -31.72
CA HIS A 295 15.12 23.34 -32.01
C HIS A 295 16.37 23.29 -32.89
N GLY A 296 17.39 22.51 -32.49
CA GLY A 296 18.65 22.38 -33.24
C GLY A 296 18.44 21.86 -34.67
N THR A 297 17.47 20.97 -34.85
CA THR A 297 17.07 20.44 -36.17
C THR A 297 16.31 21.46 -37.01
N MET A 298 15.40 22.25 -36.44
CA MET A 298 14.47 23.11 -37.18
C MET A 298 14.97 24.56 -37.39
N ALA A 299 15.59 25.16 -36.38
CA ALA A 299 15.97 26.58 -36.38
C ALA A 299 16.85 26.98 -37.59
N PRO A 300 17.87 26.20 -38.01
CA PRO A 300 18.72 26.59 -39.14
C PRO A 300 17.99 26.79 -40.46
N VAL A 301 16.86 26.10 -40.66
CA VAL A 301 16.03 26.20 -41.86
C VAL A 301 14.93 27.25 -41.71
N LEU A 302 14.32 27.36 -40.53
CA LEU A 302 13.26 28.33 -40.25
C LEU A 302 13.78 29.77 -40.19
N GLU A 303 14.98 30.00 -39.66
CA GLU A 303 15.59 31.33 -39.62
C GLU A 303 15.94 31.86 -41.01
N GLN A 304 16.31 30.98 -41.94
CA GLN A 304 16.49 31.34 -43.37
C GLN A 304 15.17 31.77 -44.03
N ALA A 305 14.04 31.31 -43.50
CA ALA A 305 12.70 31.71 -43.91
C ALA A 305 12.13 32.84 -43.03
N GLU A 306 12.99 33.63 -42.36
CA GLU A 306 12.63 34.80 -41.56
C GLU A 306 11.74 34.51 -40.33
N VAL A 307 11.79 33.29 -39.78
CA VAL A 307 11.11 32.93 -38.51
C VAL A 307 12.09 33.01 -37.34
N THR A 308 11.73 33.73 -36.28
CA THR A 308 12.54 33.77 -35.05
C THR A 308 12.34 32.49 -34.25
N CYS A 309 13.41 31.73 -33.99
CA CYS A 309 13.37 30.50 -33.19
C CYS A 309 14.03 30.72 -31.83
N LEU A 310 13.36 30.33 -30.74
CA LEU A 310 13.91 30.34 -29.39
C LEU A 310 13.82 28.95 -28.77
N TYR A 311 14.78 28.60 -27.92
CA TYR A 311 14.72 27.43 -27.05
C TYR A 311 14.46 27.87 -25.61
N MET A 312 13.48 27.25 -24.97
CA MET A 312 13.18 27.41 -23.54
C MET A 312 12.87 26.02 -22.99
N PRO A 313 13.69 25.46 -22.07
CA PRO A 313 13.50 24.09 -21.58
C PRO A 313 12.13 23.88 -20.94
N VAL A 314 11.58 24.93 -20.31
CA VAL A 314 10.28 24.91 -19.65
C VAL A 314 9.40 26.02 -20.20
N ILE A 315 8.26 25.64 -20.77
CA ILE A 315 7.23 26.55 -21.29
C ILE A 315 5.93 26.25 -20.52
N PRO A 316 5.65 26.95 -19.39
CA PRO A 316 4.53 26.60 -18.51
C PRO A 316 3.19 26.50 -19.23
N LYS A 317 2.92 27.45 -20.13
CA LYS A 317 1.70 27.46 -20.94
C LYS A 317 1.56 26.26 -21.87
N LEU A 318 2.67 25.78 -22.42
CA LEU A 318 2.66 24.59 -23.27
C LEU A 318 2.48 23.32 -22.43
N GLN A 319 3.04 23.28 -21.21
CA GLN A 319 2.80 22.19 -20.26
C GLN A 319 1.32 22.15 -19.84
N ASP A 320 0.69 23.29 -19.58
CA ASP A 320 -0.73 23.38 -19.29
C ASP A 320 -1.56 22.86 -20.48
N ILE A 321 -1.28 23.33 -21.70
CA ILE A 321 -1.98 22.87 -22.91
C ILE A 321 -1.77 21.37 -23.12
N ALA A 322 -0.54 20.88 -22.93
CA ALA A 322 -0.22 19.46 -23.03
C ALA A 322 -1.02 18.66 -22.01
N ALA A 323 -1.05 19.07 -20.73
CA ALA A 323 -1.81 18.43 -19.67
C ALA A 323 -3.30 18.39 -19.99
N HIS A 324 -3.92 19.50 -20.41
CA HIS A 324 -5.33 19.55 -20.80
C HIS A 324 -5.64 18.70 -22.03
N PHE A 325 -4.76 18.70 -23.03
CA PHE A 325 -4.92 17.92 -24.26
C PHE A 325 -4.82 16.42 -23.97
N LEU A 326 -3.83 16.04 -23.18
CA LEU A 326 -3.60 14.68 -22.69
C LEU A 326 -4.76 14.20 -21.81
N ALA A 327 -5.22 15.01 -20.84
CA ALA A 327 -6.42 14.72 -20.06
C ALA A 327 -7.67 14.55 -20.94
N GLY A 328 -7.85 15.39 -21.96
CA GLY A 328 -8.96 15.29 -22.91
C GLY A 328 -8.96 14.03 -23.79
N MET A 329 -7.79 13.40 -23.98
CA MET A 329 -7.63 12.09 -24.61
C MET A 329 -7.71 10.91 -23.62
N GLY A 330 -7.94 11.17 -22.33
CA GLY A 330 -7.90 10.16 -21.26
C GLY A 330 -6.47 9.72 -20.88
N MET A 331 -5.46 10.51 -21.23
CA MET A 331 -4.03 10.17 -21.24
C MET A 331 -3.19 11.19 -20.44
N GLU A 332 -3.49 11.51 -19.18
CA GLU A 332 -2.75 12.52 -18.40
C GLU A 332 -1.23 12.24 -18.25
N LEU A 333 -0.37 13.27 -18.32
CA LEU A 333 1.05 13.21 -17.90
C LEU A 333 1.15 12.65 -16.47
N PRO A 334 2.14 11.80 -16.14
CA PRO A 334 2.20 11.20 -14.83
C PRO A 334 2.60 12.26 -13.80
N SER A 335 1.62 12.80 -13.08
CA SER A 335 1.68 12.73 -11.63
C SER A 335 1.12 11.38 -11.20
N LEU A 336 1.53 10.93 -10.03
CA LEU A 336 1.21 9.64 -9.43
C LEU A 336 -0.30 9.53 -9.08
N ALA A 337 -1.21 9.57 -10.06
CA ALA A 337 -2.66 9.30 -9.93
C ALA A 337 -3.31 9.34 -11.33
N GLU A 338 -3.57 8.20 -11.96
CA GLU A 338 -4.91 7.59 -12.09
C GLU A 338 -5.87 8.25 -13.10
N HIS A 339 -5.99 7.58 -14.26
CA HIS A 339 -7.12 7.44 -15.22
C HIS A 339 -8.26 8.47 -15.16
N LEU A 340 -8.76 8.92 -16.33
CA LEU A 340 -10.18 8.79 -16.76
C LEU A 340 -10.54 9.45 -18.11
N GLU A 341 -11.35 8.73 -18.90
CA GLU A 341 -11.88 9.09 -20.23
C GLU A 341 -13.23 9.88 -20.21
N ALA A 342 -13.60 10.48 -21.36
CA ALA A 342 -14.91 11.06 -21.74
C ALA A 342 -15.47 10.35 -23.01
N PRO A 343 -16.64 10.66 -23.65
CA PRO A 343 -17.86 11.42 -23.29
C PRO A 343 -19.20 10.67 -23.58
N GLY A 344 -20.32 11.18 -23.03
CA GLY A 344 -21.71 10.74 -23.27
C GLY A 344 -22.43 10.31 -21.98
N GLU A 345 -23.71 10.65 -21.79
CA GLU A 345 -24.45 10.32 -20.57
C GLU A 345 -24.56 8.78 -20.44
N PRO A 346 -23.87 8.16 -19.48
CA PRO A 346 -23.75 6.71 -19.42
C PRO A 346 -25.09 6.08 -19.04
N PRO A 347 -25.49 4.96 -19.68
CA PRO A 347 -26.73 4.29 -19.36
C PRO A 347 -26.74 3.80 -17.90
N VAL A 348 -27.93 3.69 -17.30
CA VAL A 348 -28.07 3.12 -15.95
C VAL A 348 -27.61 1.65 -15.98
N PRO A 349 -26.64 1.26 -15.14
CA PRO A 349 -26.19 -0.12 -15.05
C PRO A 349 -27.33 -1.09 -14.71
N ALA A 350 -27.25 -2.33 -15.19
CA ALA A 350 -28.20 -3.36 -14.80
C ALA A 350 -28.08 -3.67 -13.29
N PRO A 351 -29.13 -4.15 -12.60
CA PRO A 351 -29.05 -4.42 -11.16
C PRO A 351 -27.91 -5.37 -10.74
N ASP A 352 -27.55 -6.33 -11.59
CA ASP A 352 -26.47 -7.30 -11.38
C ASP A 352 -25.10 -6.85 -11.94
N ASP A 353 -24.98 -5.63 -12.47
CA ASP A 353 -23.73 -5.12 -13.09
C ASP A 353 -22.86 -4.37 -12.07
N LEU A 354 -22.05 -5.12 -11.32
CA LEU A 354 -21.20 -4.55 -10.26
C LEU A 354 -20.21 -3.52 -10.81
N ALA A 355 -19.59 -3.81 -11.95
CA ALA A 355 -18.60 -2.93 -12.58
C ALA A 355 -19.23 -1.61 -13.01
N GLY A 356 -20.41 -1.65 -13.64
CA GLY A 356 -21.16 -0.45 -14.03
C GLY A 356 -21.58 0.39 -12.83
N TRP A 357 -22.06 -0.23 -11.74
CA TRP A 357 -22.40 0.50 -10.51
C TRP A 357 -21.17 1.10 -9.83
N LYS A 358 -20.02 0.40 -9.78
CA LYS A 358 -18.76 0.94 -9.25
C LYS A 358 -18.25 2.12 -10.08
N GLU A 359 -18.39 2.09 -11.40
CA GLU A 359 -18.01 3.22 -12.26
C GLU A 359 -18.95 4.42 -12.06
N ALA A 360 -20.26 4.19 -11.91
CA ALA A 360 -21.19 5.25 -11.52
C ALA A 360 -20.84 5.85 -10.15
N ASP A 361 -20.40 5.03 -9.20
CA ASP A 361 -19.97 5.46 -7.89
C ASP A 361 -18.69 6.32 -7.94
N ARG A 362 -17.69 5.92 -8.75
CA ARG A 362 -16.48 6.71 -9.01
C ARG A 362 -16.80 8.09 -9.59
N ARG A 363 -17.81 8.20 -10.46
CA ARG A 363 -18.28 9.50 -10.96
C ARG A 363 -18.92 10.35 -9.87
N VAL A 364 -19.68 9.76 -8.94
CA VAL A 364 -20.20 10.49 -7.77
C VAL A 364 -19.04 10.95 -6.87
N ALA A 365 -18.05 10.10 -6.61
CA ALA A 365 -16.88 10.43 -5.80
C ALA A 365 -16.07 11.60 -6.40
N ARG A 366 -15.86 11.62 -7.72
CA ARG A 366 -15.24 12.78 -8.41
C ARG A 366 -16.00 14.08 -8.21
N ARG A 367 -17.34 14.04 -8.14
CA ARG A 367 -18.15 15.22 -7.83
C ARG A 367 -18.03 15.66 -6.37
N PHE A 368 -17.80 14.72 -5.46
CA PHE A 368 -17.54 15.02 -4.06
C PHE A 368 -16.16 15.68 -3.91
N ALA A 369 -15.13 15.16 -4.58
CA ALA A 369 -13.80 15.77 -4.63
C ALA A 369 -13.85 17.20 -5.19
N ALA A 370 -14.50 17.42 -6.34
CA ALA A 370 -14.67 18.76 -6.91
C ALA A 370 -15.44 19.73 -5.99
N PHE A 371 -16.32 19.22 -5.12
CA PHE A 371 -16.97 20.04 -4.10
C PHE A 371 -16.00 20.50 -3.01
N VAL A 372 -15.11 19.61 -2.55
CA VAL A 372 -14.08 19.92 -1.55
C VAL A 372 -13.19 21.05 -2.03
N GLU A 373 -12.81 21.03 -3.31
CA GLU A 373 -11.95 22.05 -3.92
C GLU A 373 -12.66 23.40 -4.14
N SER A 374 -13.97 23.40 -4.37
CA SER A 374 -14.69 24.59 -4.86
C SER A 374 -15.58 25.30 -3.85
N ASP A 375 -15.93 24.69 -2.70
CA ASP A 375 -16.82 25.31 -1.70
C ASP A 375 -16.07 25.90 -0.50
N ASN A 376 -15.88 27.22 -0.50
CA ASN A 376 -15.26 27.98 0.60
C ASN A 376 -15.97 27.81 1.96
N ARG A 377 -17.20 27.26 2.02
CA ARG A 377 -17.91 26.99 3.28
C ARG A 377 -17.45 25.69 3.94
N PHE A 378 -16.75 24.82 3.21
CA PHE A 378 -16.24 23.55 3.72
C PHE A 378 -15.15 23.75 4.78
N GLY A 379 -14.26 24.73 4.57
CA GLY A 379 -13.28 25.17 5.56
C GLY A 379 -13.82 26.16 6.61
N ALA A 380 -15.12 26.46 6.62
CA ALA A 380 -15.65 27.45 7.56
C ALA A 380 -15.68 26.91 8.99
N ALA A 381 -15.21 27.72 9.93
CA ALA A 381 -15.14 27.41 11.37
C ALA A 381 -16.37 26.73 11.95
N ARG A 382 -17.57 27.15 11.51
CA ARG A 382 -18.83 26.59 11.97
C ARG A 382 -19.05 25.14 11.53
N ALA A 383 -18.63 24.77 10.31
CA ALA A 383 -18.75 23.42 9.78
C ALA A 383 -17.72 22.50 10.46
N VAL A 384 -16.46 22.95 10.51
CA VAL A 384 -15.33 22.24 11.14
C VAL A 384 -15.64 21.93 12.60
N LYS A 385 -15.97 22.96 13.40
CA LYS A 385 -16.34 22.78 14.81
C LYS A 385 -17.56 21.90 15.01
N ARG A 386 -18.50 21.88 14.06
CA ARG A 386 -19.69 21.03 14.16
C ARG A 386 -19.32 19.56 13.99
N TYR A 387 -18.48 19.23 13.02
CA TYR A 387 -18.09 17.85 12.72
C TYR A 387 -17.03 17.33 13.68
N PHE A 388 -15.93 18.05 13.86
CA PHE A 388 -14.81 17.59 14.69
C PHE A 388 -14.94 17.96 16.17
N GLY A 389 -15.83 18.90 16.53
CA GLY A 389 -15.95 19.42 17.90
C GLY A 389 -15.02 20.61 18.20
N ARG A 390 -13.94 20.77 17.43
CA ARG A 390 -12.98 21.89 17.49
C ARG A 390 -12.79 22.52 16.11
N ASP A 391 -12.32 23.77 16.09
CA ASP A 391 -12.07 24.52 14.87
C ASP A 391 -10.59 24.43 14.48
N ASP A 392 -10.16 23.23 14.06
CA ASP A 392 -8.77 22.93 13.72
C ASP A 392 -8.69 21.93 12.56
N LEU A 393 -9.16 22.35 11.39
CA LEU A 393 -9.23 21.46 10.22
C LEU A 393 -7.84 20.96 9.80
N GLU A 394 -6.82 21.83 9.86
CA GLU A 394 -5.46 21.49 9.45
C GLU A 394 -4.86 20.37 10.30
N HIS A 395 -5.06 20.41 11.62
CA HIS A 395 -4.67 19.31 12.51
C HIS A 395 -5.32 17.99 12.09
N PHE A 396 -6.65 17.95 11.92
CA PHE A 396 -7.33 16.70 11.58
C PHE A 396 -6.91 16.15 10.23
N LEU A 397 -6.78 17.00 9.21
CA LEU A 397 -6.32 16.58 7.88
C LEU A 397 -4.92 15.98 7.93
N LYS A 398 -4.00 16.57 8.70
CA LYS A 398 -2.63 16.09 8.84
C LYS A 398 -2.50 14.85 9.73
N ALA A 399 -3.15 14.85 10.89
CA ALA A 399 -3.05 13.77 11.87
C ALA A 399 -3.72 12.47 11.40
N HIS A 400 -4.77 12.60 10.57
CA HIS A 400 -5.62 11.47 10.16
C HIS A 400 -5.67 11.27 8.64
N GLU A 401 -4.69 11.79 7.89
CA GLU A 401 -4.60 11.67 6.43
C GLU A 401 -4.72 10.21 5.98
N SER A 402 -3.94 9.32 6.60
CA SER A 402 -3.90 7.87 6.33
C SER A 402 -5.20 7.13 6.69
N ARG A 403 -6.12 7.78 7.41
CA ARG A 403 -7.42 7.22 7.82
C ARG A 403 -8.58 7.77 6.98
N SER A 404 -8.28 8.48 5.88
CA SER A 404 -9.27 9.04 4.95
C SER A 404 -10.23 10.06 5.58
N VAL A 405 -9.75 10.84 6.56
CA VAL A 405 -10.52 11.88 7.26
C VAL A 405 -11.22 12.87 6.33
N ILE A 406 -10.54 13.26 5.24
CA ILE A 406 -11.07 14.22 4.26
C ILE A 406 -12.31 13.67 3.55
N MET A 407 -12.34 12.37 3.24
CA MET A 407 -13.46 11.73 2.56
C MET A 407 -14.68 11.64 3.48
N ALA A 408 -14.48 11.23 4.75
CA ALA A 408 -15.55 11.19 5.74
C ALA A 408 -16.15 12.58 6.00
N TYR A 409 -15.30 13.61 6.11
CA TYR A 409 -15.73 14.99 6.30
C TYR A 409 -16.47 15.52 5.06
N ALA A 410 -15.98 15.24 3.86
CA ALA A 410 -16.62 15.61 2.59
C ALA A 410 -18.00 14.97 2.45
N ALA A 411 -18.11 13.67 2.70
CA ALA A 411 -19.36 12.94 2.65
C ALA A 411 -20.41 13.55 3.59
N TRP A 412 -20.05 13.83 4.86
CA TRP A 412 -20.93 14.52 5.80
C TRP A 412 -21.31 15.93 5.32
N GLY A 413 -20.33 16.70 4.83
CA GLY A 413 -20.53 18.05 4.31
C GLY A 413 -21.53 18.11 3.15
N ILE A 414 -21.54 17.06 2.31
CA ILE A 414 -22.39 16.99 1.13
C ILE A 414 -23.77 16.41 1.45
N LEU A 415 -23.81 15.33 2.22
CA LEU A 415 -25.01 14.54 2.46
C LEU A 415 -25.86 15.09 3.61
N ASP A 416 -25.22 15.61 4.66
CA ASP A 416 -25.87 15.84 5.95
C ASP A 416 -25.78 17.30 6.43
N TYR A 417 -24.74 18.04 6.04
CA TYR A 417 -24.53 19.42 6.53
C TYR A 417 -25.54 20.41 5.92
N ARG A 418 -26.21 21.16 6.82
CA ARG A 418 -27.11 22.27 6.47
C ARG A 418 -26.69 23.54 7.21
N PRO A 419 -26.33 24.62 6.50
CA PRO A 419 -25.98 25.90 7.14
C PRO A 419 -27.11 26.47 8.02
N THR A 420 -28.36 26.25 7.60
CA THR A 420 -29.57 26.57 8.37
C THR A 420 -30.59 25.43 8.25
N ARG A 421 -31.55 25.34 9.19
CA ARG A 421 -32.61 24.31 9.13
C ARG A 421 -33.47 24.35 7.86
N LYS A 422 -33.49 25.48 7.13
CA LYS A 422 -34.26 25.64 5.88
C LYS A 422 -33.39 25.42 4.63
N SER A 423 -32.07 25.32 4.78
CA SER A 423 -31.15 25.13 3.66
C SER A 423 -31.22 23.69 3.15
N ARG A 424 -31.09 23.52 1.83
CA ARG A 424 -30.84 22.21 1.23
C ARG A 424 -29.42 21.73 1.56
N THR A 425 -29.21 20.43 1.59
CA THR A 425 -27.84 19.86 1.57
C THR A 425 -27.25 20.00 0.18
N ARG A 426 -25.93 19.85 0.05
CA ARG A 426 -25.31 19.90 -1.28
C ARG A 426 -25.80 18.77 -2.18
N ALA A 427 -26.01 17.59 -1.62
CA ALA A 427 -26.58 16.45 -2.34
C ALA A 427 -27.99 16.76 -2.90
N GLU A 428 -28.85 17.42 -2.11
CA GLU A 428 -30.17 17.88 -2.57
C GLU A 428 -30.08 18.95 -3.67
N GLU A 429 -29.08 19.85 -3.60
CA GLU A 429 -28.81 20.82 -4.65
C GLU A 429 -28.34 20.14 -5.95
N MET A 430 -27.46 19.14 -5.86
CA MET A 430 -26.98 18.36 -7.00
C MET A 430 -28.13 17.63 -7.70
N LEU A 431 -28.99 16.94 -6.93
CA LEU A 431 -30.19 16.30 -7.46
C LEU A 431 -31.13 17.31 -8.15
N ALA A 432 -31.26 18.51 -7.60
CA ALA A 432 -32.12 19.55 -8.18
C ALA A 432 -31.56 20.18 -9.47
N ARG A 433 -30.23 20.16 -9.67
CA ARG A 433 -29.55 20.65 -10.88
C ARG A 433 -29.59 19.67 -12.05
N GLY A 434 -29.95 18.41 -11.77
CA GLY A 434 -29.91 17.32 -12.73
C GLY A 434 -28.58 16.57 -12.66
N LEU A 435 -28.66 15.27 -12.46
CA LEU A 435 -27.55 14.32 -12.53
C LEU A 435 -27.94 13.18 -13.46
N PRO A 436 -26.97 12.54 -14.13
CA PRO A 436 -27.20 11.27 -14.81
C PRO A 436 -27.93 10.27 -13.90
N ASP A 437 -28.86 9.50 -14.47
CA ASP A 437 -29.80 8.67 -13.70
C ASP A 437 -29.10 7.70 -12.73
N ALA A 438 -27.96 7.11 -13.11
CA ALA A 438 -27.19 6.22 -12.25
C ALA A 438 -26.62 6.96 -11.02
N GLU A 439 -26.02 8.13 -11.23
CA GLU A 439 -25.48 9.00 -10.17
C GLU A 439 -26.59 9.52 -9.26
N ALA A 440 -27.73 9.90 -9.84
CA ALA A 440 -28.90 10.34 -9.07
C ALA A 440 -29.46 9.24 -8.17
N ARG A 441 -29.49 7.98 -8.63
CA ARG A 441 -29.91 6.82 -7.84
C ARG A 441 -28.96 6.56 -6.67
N LEU A 442 -27.65 6.54 -6.93
CA LEU A 442 -26.64 6.34 -5.89
C LEU A 442 -26.66 7.46 -4.86
N LEU A 443 -26.83 8.72 -5.29
CA LEU A 443 -26.90 9.86 -4.38
C LEU A 443 -28.16 9.82 -3.51
N ARG A 444 -29.32 9.42 -4.07
CA ARG A 444 -30.54 9.21 -3.26
C ARG A 444 -30.38 8.08 -2.26
N ALA A 445 -29.79 6.95 -2.67
CA ALA A 445 -29.52 5.82 -1.77
C ALA A 445 -28.65 6.26 -0.58
N ARG A 446 -27.63 7.09 -0.82
CA ARG A 446 -26.80 7.69 0.25
C ARG A 446 -27.59 8.61 1.18
N ILE A 447 -28.50 9.45 0.66
CA ILE A 447 -29.34 10.36 1.46
C ILE A 447 -30.33 9.58 2.34
N GLU A 448 -30.88 8.49 1.82
CA GLU A 448 -31.84 7.63 2.53
C GLU A 448 -31.16 6.78 3.59
N ALA A 449 -29.92 6.34 3.32
CA ALA A 449 -29.10 5.59 4.27
C ALA A 449 -28.58 6.48 5.42
N HIS A 450 -28.15 5.83 6.49
CA HIS A 450 -27.68 6.49 7.71
C HIS A 450 -26.29 5.98 8.10
N PRO A 451 -25.43 6.84 8.68
CA PRO A 451 -24.20 6.37 9.29
C PRO A 451 -24.52 5.60 10.58
N THR A 452 -23.75 4.55 10.85
CA THR A 452 -23.81 3.76 12.08
C THR A 452 -22.40 3.29 12.42
N LEU A 453 -22.25 2.51 13.50
CA LEU A 453 -21.02 1.83 13.84
C LEU A 453 -21.12 0.36 13.45
N TYR A 454 -20.40 -0.04 12.41
CA TYR A 454 -20.31 -1.43 11.98
C TYR A 454 -19.12 -2.11 12.64
N ARG A 455 -19.25 -3.40 12.93
CA ARG A 455 -18.12 -4.31 13.20
C ARG A 455 -17.91 -5.20 11.99
N VAL A 456 -16.67 -5.38 11.57
CA VAL A 456 -16.30 -6.34 10.51
C VAL A 456 -16.44 -7.75 11.08
N ALA A 457 -17.43 -8.49 10.61
CA ALA A 457 -17.71 -9.85 11.04
C ALA A 457 -16.93 -10.89 10.24
N GLY A 458 -16.60 -10.57 8.98
CA GLY A 458 -15.91 -11.46 8.05
C GLY A 458 -15.63 -10.75 6.73
N HIS A 459 -14.75 -11.31 5.92
CA HIS A 459 -14.52 -10.88 4.54
C HIS A 459 -14.16 -12.08 3.65
N ASP A 460 -14.47 -11.97 2.37
CA ASP A 460 -14.08 -12.94 1.34
C ASP A 460 -13.39 -12.18 0.20
N PRO A 461 -12.04 -12.21 0.14
CA PRO A 461 -11.26 -11.57 -0.92
C PRO A 461 -11.58 -12.11 -2.32
N LYS A 462 -11.98 -13.38 -2.46
CA LYS A 462 -12.30 -13.97 -3.76
C LYS A 462 -13.66 -13.49 -4.28
N ALA A 463 -14.60 -13.28 -3.37
CA ALA A 463 -15.92 -12.74 -3.69
C ALA A 463 -15.94 -11.21 -3.75
N GLY A 464 -14.93 -10.53 -3.21
CA GLY A 464 -14.88 -9.07 -3.13
C GLY A 464 -15.87 -8.51 -2.10
N THR A 465 -16.14 -9.25 -1.03
CA THR A 465 -17.22 -8.94 -0.08
C THR A 465 -16.73 -8.80 1.35
N VAL A 466 -17.38 -7.91 2.11
CA VAL A 466 -17.15 -7.73 3.54
C VAL A 466 -18.50 -7.79 4.28
N ASP A 467 -18.58 -8.64 5.29
CA ASP A 467 -19.75 -8.78 6.14
C ASP A 467 -19.63 -7.85 7.34
N LEU A 468 -20.59 -6.93 7.45
CA LEU A 468 -20.63 -5.92 8.49
C LEU A 468 -21.83 -6.18 9.41
N GLU A 469 -21.60 -6.17 10.72
CA GLU A 469 -22.66 -6.21 11.74
C GLU A 469 -22.90 -4.80 12.29
N ASP A 470 -24.15 -4.33 12.25
CA ASP A 470 -24.51 -3.03 12.86
C ASP A 470 -24.55 -3.18 14.38
N VAL A 471 -23.59 -2.54 15.06
CA VAL A 471 -23.46 -2.62 16.50
C VAL A 471 -24.61 -1.90 17.19
N LEU A 472 -25.00 -0.71 16.68
CA LEU A 472 -25.94 0.20 17.33
C LEU A 472 -27.40 -0.23 17.14
N LEU A 473 -27.79 -0.53 15.89
CA LEU A 473 -29.17 -0.89 15.55
C LEU A 473 -29.38 -2.41 15.45
N GLY A 474 -28.30 -3.17 15.22
CA GLY A 474 -28.40 -4.60 14.91
C GLY A 474 -28.71 -4.89 13.45
N GLY A 475 -28.50 -6.15 13.08
CA GLY A 475 -28.57 -6.60 11.69
C GLY A 475 -27.19 -6.70 11.07
N ALA A 476 -27.15 -7.23 9.85
CA ALA A 476 -25.93 -7.39 9.10
C ALA A 476 -26.14 -6.96 7.65
N VAL A 477 -25.06 -6.50 7.01
CA VAL A 477 -25.02 -6.12 5.61
C VAL A 477 -23.72 -6.61 4.99
N THR A 478 -23.84 -7.27 3.84
CA THR A 478 -22.67 -7.64 3.03
C THR A 478 -22.42 -6.52 2.03
N VAL A 479 -21.31 -5.82 2.18
CA VAL A 479 -20.87 -4.78 1.23
C VAL A 479 -19.90 -5.36 0.21
N HIS A 480 -19.82 -4.73 -0.96
CA HIS A 480 -19.03 -5.22 -2.09
C HIS A 480 -17.93 -4.23 -2.40
N ASP A 481 -16.72 -4.60 -2.03
CA ASP A 481 -15.52 -3.79 -2.21
C ASP A 481 -14.28 -4.69 -2.20
N GLN A 482 -13.64 -4.81 -3.37
CA GLN A 482 -12.50 -5.70 -3.58
C GLN A 482 -11.32 -5.29 -2.69
N LEU A 483 -10.94 -4.00 -2.73
CA LEU A 483 -9.80 -3.47 -1.99
C LEU A 483 -10.01 -3.64 -0.49
N MET A 484 -11.19 -3.30 0.02
CA MET A 484 -11.49 -3.49 1.42
C MET A 484 -11.49 -4.97 1.81
N SER A 485 -12.08 -5.86 0.99
CA SER A 485 -12.10 -7.30 1.27
C SER A 485 -10.72 -7.97 1.28
N GLU A 486 -9.72 -7.38 0.63
CA GLU A 486 -8.34 -7.89 0.62
C GLU A 486 -7.51 -7.39 1.81
N ASN A 487 -7.90 -6.27 2.41
CA ASN A 487 -7.06 -5.52 3.35
C ASN A 487 -7.70 -5.30 4.74
N ILE A 488 -8.98 -5.60 4.92
CA ILE A 488 -9.67 -5.32 6.18
C ILE A 488 -9.48 -6.45 7.19
N ASP A 489 -9.15 -6.07 8.42
CA ASP A 489 -9.08 -7.01 9.53
C ASP A 489 -10.48 -7.29 10.13
N ASN A 490 -10.73 -8.55 10.46
CA ASN A 490 -11.89 -8.94 11.25
C ASN A 490 -11.87 -8.27 12.63
N GLY A 491 -13.05 -7.90 13.13
CA GLY A 491 -13.20 -7.23 14.42
C GLY A 491 -12.91 -5.72 14.39
N LEU A 492 -12.43 -5.16 13.28
CA LEU A 492 -12.34 -3.70 13.09
C LEU A 492 -13.74 -3.08 13.15
N PHE A 493 -13.85 -1.87 13.71
CA PHE A 493 -15.09 -1.11 13.73
C PHE A 493 -15.03 0.05 12.72
N LEU A 494 -16.09 0.23 11.95
CA LEU A 494 -16.21 1.26 10.93
C LEU A 494 -17.38 2.19 11.25
N ALA A 495 -17.10 3.46 11.52
CA ALA A 495 -18.12 4.50 11.49
C ALA A 495 -18.46 4.81 10.03
N ALA A 496 -19.53 4.21 9.50
CA ALA A 496 -19.81 4.23 8.07
C ALA A 496 -21.31 4.13 7.75
N ARG A 497 -21.65 4.42 6.50
CA ARG A 497 -22.97 4.31 5.90
C ARG A 497 -22.93 3.25 4.80
N ALA A 498 -23.68 2.17 4.96
CA ALA A 498 -23.91 1.20 3.89
C ALA A 498 -25.15 1.61 3.08
N PHE A 499 -25.08 1.57 1.75
CA PHE A 499 -26.17 1.97 0.88
C PHE A 499 -26.30 1.06 -0.35
N PRO A 500 -27.52 0.83 -0.86
CA PRO A 500 -27.74 -0.08 -1.99
C PRO A 500 -27.32 0.53 -3.33
N ALA A 501 -26.73 -0.31 -4.19
CA ALA A 501 -26.35 -0.02 -5.57
C ALA A 501 -26.72 -1.22 -6.46
N GLY A 502 -27.86 -1.18 -7.13
CA GLY A 502 -28.40 -2.35 -7.83
C GLY A 502 -28.77 -3.47 -6.84
N ARG A 503 -28.15 -4.64 -6.98
CA ARG A 503 -28.25 -5.77 -6.03
C ARG A 503 -27.13 -5.82 -4.99
N PHE A 504 -26.25 -4.82 -5.00
CA PHE A 504 -25.07 -4.76 -4.16
C PHE A 504 -25.25 -3.70 -3.07
N HIS A 505 -24.37 -3.72 -2.06
CA HIS A 505 -24.24 -2.64 -1.09
C HIS A 505 -22.83 -2.06 -1.16
N PHE A 506 -22.74 -0.73 -1.21
CA PHE A 506 -21.48 0.00 -1.12
C PHE A 506 -21.37 0.67 0.25
N LEU A 507 -20.17 1.11 0.59
CA LEU A 507 -19.84 1.69 1.88
C LEU A 507 -19.26 3.10 1.71
N GLU A 508 -19.66 4.01 2.58
CA GLU A 508 -19.16 5.38 2.67
C GLU A 508 -18.73 5.65 4.12
N LEU A 509 -17.48 6.08 4.35
CA LEU A 509 -17.01 6.39 5.70
C LEU A 509 -17.69 7.66 6.24
N ALA A 510 -17.98 7.66 7.53
CA ALA A 510 -18.61 8.76 8.26
C ALA A 510 -17.80 9.26 9.45
N GLY A 511 -16.75 8.51 9.84
CA GLY A 511 -15.81 8.80 10.92
C GLY A 511 -14.56 7.91 10.82
N PRO A 512 -13.71 7.87 11.86
CA PRO A 512 -12.51 7.05 11.86
C PRO A 512 -12.82 5.55 11.86
N PRO A 513 -11.97 4.71 11.22
CA PRO A 513 -11.89 3.30 11.56
C PRO A 513 -11.35 3.16 12.99
N LEU A 514 -11.89 2.21 13.74
CA LEU A 514 -11.56 1.99 15.15
C LEU A 514 -11.10 0.55 15.37
N GLY A 515 -10.06 0.37 16.17
CA GLY A 515 -9.52 -0.96 16.49
C GLY A 515 -10.53 -1.84 17.25
N ALA A 516 -10.30 -3.16 17.24
CA ALA A 516 -11.20 -4.13 17.87
C ALA A 516 -11.46 -3.88 19.38
N GLY A 517 -10.52 -3.24 20.07
CA GLY A 517 -10.65 -2.88 21.48
C GLY A 517 -11.29 -1.51 21.76
N MET A 518 -11.74 -0.78 20.74
CA MET A 518 -12.32 0.58 20.89
C MET A 518 -13.85 0.61 20.76
N GLY A 519 -14.47 -0.53 20.41
CA GLY A 519 -15.88 -0.59 20.06
C GLY A 519 -16.82 -0.15 21.19
N MET A 520 -16.59 -0.60 22.42
CA MET A 520 -17.46 -0.28 23.56
C MET A 520 -17.35 1.20 23.94
N GLU A 521 -16.14 1.72 24.03
CA GLU A 521 -15.88 3.12 24.39
C GLU A 521 -16.43 4.09 23.34
N ALA A 522 -16.39 3.71 22.05
CA ALA A 522 -17.02 4.48 21.00
C ALA A 522 -18.55 4.49 21.12
N VAL A 523 -19.18 3.36 21.48
CA VAL A 523 -20.63 3.31 21.76
C VAL A 523 -20.97 4.19 22.96
N GLU A 524 -20.20 4.14 24.04
CA GLU A 524 -20.38 4.98 25.23
C GLU A 524 -20.27 6.47 24.88
N PHE A 525 -19.27 6.85 24.09
CA PHE A 525 -19.11 8.23 23.60
C PHE A 525 -20.36 8.73 22.84
N LEU A 526 -20.92 7.89 21.95
CA LEU A 526 -22.12 8.25 21.19
C LEU A 526 -23.37 8.33 22.09
N GLN A 527 -23.49 7.44 23.08
CA GLN A 527 -24.57 7.47 24.08
C GLN A 527 -24.49 8.72 24.96
N ASP A 528 -23.31 9.06 25.47
CA ASP A 528 -23.08 10.24 26.31
C ASP A 528 -23.30 11.55 25.54
N SER A 529 -23.04 11.51 24.24
CA SER A 529 -23.40 12.58 23.30
C SER A 529 -24.92 12.69 23.05
N ARG A 530 -25.73 11.84 23.70
CA ARG A 530 -27.19 11.76 23.62
C ARG A 530 -27.71 11.41 22.23
N MET A 531 -26.94 10.65 21.46
CA MET A 531 -27.37 10.12 20.18
C MET A 531 -28.54 9.15 20.37
N GLU A 532 -29.56 9.29 19.55
CA GLU A 532 -30.70 8.37 19.55
C GLU A 532 -30.43 7.23 18.56
N PHE A 533 -30.39 5.99 19.04
CA PHE A 533 -30.11 4.80 18.22
C PHE A 533 -31.35 4.36 17.44
N THR A 534 -31.74 5.20 16.48
CA THR A 534 -32.75 4.96 15.46
C THR A 534 -32.22 5.49 14.12
N PRO A 535 -32.64 4.96 12.96
CA PRO A 535 -32.20 5.48 11.66
C PRO A 535 -32.38 7.00 11.49
N GLU A 536 -33.45 7.56 12.05
CA GLU A 536 -33.72 9.01 12.04
C GLU A 536 -32.76 9.77 12.98
N GLY A 537 -32.52 9.23 14.17
CA GLY A 537 -31.59 9.79 15.15
C GLY A 537 -30.15 9.82 14.62
N LEU A 538 -29.69 8.71 14.04
CA LEU A 538 -28.36 8.59 13.46
C LEU A 538 -28.13 9.56 12.28
N ARG A 539 -29.13 9.76 11.40
CA ARG A 539 -29.05 10.79 10.34
C ARG A 539 -29.02 12.21 10.88
N ARG A 540 -29.92 12.51 11.83
CA ARG A 540 -29.99 13.84 12.47
C ARG A 540 -28.66 14.22 13.10
N ASP A 541 -28.03 13.26 13.74
CA ASP A 541 -26.82 13.46 14.55
C ASP A 541 -25.55 12.93 13.86
N ALA A 542 -25.55 12.76 12.53
CA ALA A 542 -24.44 12.23 11.74
C ALA A 542 -23.08 12.90 12.02
N HIS A 543 -23.08 14.20 12.34
CA HIS A 543 -21.89 14.95 12.73
C HIS A 543 -21.15 14.41 13.97
N LEU A 544 -21.82 13.65 14.85
CA LEU A 544 -21.20 13.06 16.04
C LEU A 544 -20.24 11.92 15.69
N PHE A 545 -20.41 11.23 14.56
CA PHE A 545 -19.41 10.27 14.06
C PHE A 545 -18.11 10.96 13.66
N GLY A 546 -18.18 12.23 13.22
CA GLY A 546 -16.99 13.06 13.01
C GLY A 546 -16.27 13.47 14.30
N ARG A 547 -16.98 13.54 15.43
CA ARG A 547 -16.33 13.85 16.71
C ARG A 547 -15.50 12.69 17.25
N LEU A 548 -15.68 11.50 16.69
CA LEU A 548 -14.82 10.37 17.02
C LEU A 548 -13.36 10.63 16.61
N TRP A 549 -13.08 11.51 15.64
CA TRP A 549 -11.69 11.89 15.31
C TRP A 549 -10.97 12.53 16.50
N ASP A 550 -11.58 13.55 17.12
CA ASP A 550 -11.05 14.22 18.32
C ASP A 550 -11.01 13.27 19.53
N TRP A 551 -12.02 12.40 19.66
CA TRP A 551 -12.05 11.38 20.70
C TRP A 551 -10.90 10.36 20.54
N VAL A 552 -10.57 9.95 19.31
CA VAL A 552 -9.44 9.05 19.04
C VAL A 552 -8.12 9.72 19.42
N ASP A 553 -7.92 11.00 19.10
CA ASP A 553 -6.73 11.74 19.54
C ASP A 553 -6.60 11.74 21.06
N GLU A 554 -7.70 11.98 21.78
CA GLU A 554 -7.71 11.94 23.24
C GLU A 554 -7.48 10.53 23.79
N TRP A 555 -8.06 9.51 23.15
CA TRP A 555 -7.90 8.13 23.55
C TRP A 555 -6.44 7.68 23.37
N GLU A 556 -5.83 8.00 22.24
CA GLU A 556 -4.43 7.67 21.94
C GLU A 556 -3.48 8.41 22.90
N ALA A 557 -3.73 9.69 23.18
CA ALA A 557 -2.91 10.49 24.10
C ALA A 557 -2.99 10.00 25.57
N ASN A 558 -4.13 9.44 25.99
CA ASN A 558 -4.35 8.97 27.36
C ASN A 558 -4.13 7.47 27.54
N ARG A 559 -3.82 6.73 26.46
CA ARG A 559 -3.64 5.29 26.50
C ARG A 559 -2.42 4.93 27.35
N GLN A 560 -2.66 4.26 28.48
CA GLN A 560 -1.62 3.54 29.21
C GLN A 560 -1.59 2.09 28.72
N PRO A 561 -0.48 1.59 28.17
CA PRO A 561 -0.38 0.20 27.76
C PRO A 561 -0.65 -0.71 28.98
N PRO A 562 -1.37 -1.84 28.79
CA PRO A 562 -1.65 -2.76 29.88
C PRO A 562 -0.34 -3.29 30.48
N HIS A 563 -0.30 -3.41 31.81
CA HIS A 563 0.82 -4.09 32.48
C HIS A 563 0.69 -5.59 32.25
N LEU A 564 1.57 -6.14 31.40
CA LEU A 564 1.62 -7.58 31.13
C LEU A 564 2.51 -8.29 32.14
N CYS A 565 1.97 -9.34 32.75
CA CYS A 565 2.71 -10.25 33.63
C CYS A 565 2.57 -11.70 33.15
N ASN A 566 3.55 -12.54 33.49
CA ASN A 566 3.48 -13.98 33.22
C ASN A 566 2.50 -14.69 34.19
N THR A 567 2.33 -16.01 34.05
CA THR A 567 1.43 -16.81 34.90
C THR A 567 1.84 -16.87 36.38
N ASP A 568 3.03 -16.39 36.72
CA ASP A 568 3.55 -16.25 38.09
C ASP A 568 3.27 -14.86 38.68
N GLY A 569 2.84 -13.89 37.86
CA GLY A 569 2.67 -12.49 38.23
C GLY A 569 3.95 -11.66 38.12
N ASP A 570 5.03 -12.20 37.54
CA ASP A 570 6.25 -11.45 37.26
C ASP A 570 6.11 -10.63 35.98
N ASP A 571 6.90 -9.55 35.86
CA ASP A 571 7.04 -8.80 34.61
C ASP A 571 7.51 -9.71 33.46
N LEU A 572 6.87 -9.56 32.30
CA LEU A 572 7.20 -10.34 31.11
C LEU A 572 8.51 -9.83 30.48
N LEU A 573 9.57 -10.63 30.55
CA LEU A 573 10.91 -10.30 30.05
C LEU A 573 11.52 -11.51 29.33
N TRP A 574 12.03 -11.34 28.12
CA TRP A 574 12.74 -12.42 27.43
C TRP A 574 14.20 -12.47 27.90
N HIS A 575 14.53 -13.50 28.67
CA HIS A 575 15.88 -13.80 29.11
C HIS A 575 16.43 -14.96 28.30
N THR A 576 17.53 -14.75 27.59
CA THR A 576 18.31 -15.80 26.92
C THR A 576 19.68 -15.85 27.60
N ALA A 577 19.97 -16.95 28.29
CA ALA A 577 21.19 -17.13 29.06
C ALA A 577 22.02 -18.27 28.50
N SER A 578 23.33 -18.05 28.36
CA SER A 578 24.26 -19.05 27.85
C SER A 578 25.20 -19.58 28.93
N PHE A 579 25.48 -20.88 28.86
CA PHE A 579 26.31 -21.61 29.80
C PHE A 579 27.28 -22.49 29.02
N HIS A 580 28.56 -22.48 29.37
CA HIS A 580 29.50 -23.46 28.83
C HIS A 580 29.38 -24.78 29.57
N VAL A 581 29.45 -25.87 28.82
CA VAL A 581 29.28 -27.23 29.31
C VAL A 581 30.48 -28.09 28.93
N ALA A 582 31.20 -28.59 29.94
CA ALA A 582 32.39 -29.42 29.72
C ALA A 582 32.07 -30.84 29.21
N ASP A 583 30.89 -31.38 29.58
CA ASP A 583 30.41 -32.70 29.15
C ASP A 583 28.91 -32.64 28.86
N PRO A 584 28.52 -32.29 27.61
CA PRO A 584 27.12 -32.11 27.24
C PRO A 584 26.25 -33.35 27.47
N GLU A 585 26.77 -34.55 27.21
CA GLU A 585 26.05 -35.83 27.38
C GLU A 585 25.69 -36.08 28.85
N ALA A 586 26.64 -35.87 29.76
CA ALA A 586 26.40 -36.04 31.19
C ALA A 586 25.36 -35.02 31.73
N VAL A 587 25.35 -33.81 31.19
CA VAL A 587 24.39 -32.77 31.57
C VAL A 587 23.00 -33.07 31.01
N ARG A 588 22.89 -33.55 29.78
CA ARG A 588 21.62 -34.01 29.19
C ARG A 588 21.01 -35.14 30.02
N GLU A 589 21.78 -36.16 30.37
CA GLU A 589 21.34 -37.24 31.27
C GLU A 589 20.85 -36.70 32.63
N ALA A 590 21.53 -35.71 33.21
CA ALA A 590 21.09 -35.10 34.46
C ALA A 590 19.76 -34.33 34.32
N LEU A 591 19.50 -33.71 33.16
CA LEU A 591 18.22 -33.04 32.87
C LEU A 591 17.08 -34.04 32.71
N PHE A 592 17.31 -35.17 32.01
CA PHE A 592 16.34 -36.26 31.85
C PHE A 592 15.82 -36.83 33.17
N GLN A 593 16.65 -36.85 34.22
CA GLN A 593 16.27 -37.41 35.53
C GLN A 593 15.41 -36.46 36.38
N ARG A 594 15.17 -35.22 35.94
CA ARG A 594 14.36 -34.25 36.67
C ARG A 594 12.87 -34.47 36.45
N ARG A 595 12.07 -34.25 37.49
CA ARG A 595 10.60 -34.41 37.43
C ARG A 595 9.87 -33.21 36.84
N ASP A 596 10.55 -32.07 36.78
CA ASP A 596 10.00 -30.80 36.31
C ASP A 596 10.54 -30.42 34.92
N VAL A 597 11.26 -31.33 34.25
CA VAL A 597 11.82 -31.13 32.91
C VAL A 597 11.40 -32.29 32.03
N GLU A 598 10.90 -32.00 30.84
CA GLU A 598 10.50 -32.98 29.82
C GLU A 598 11.36 -32.76 28.56
N LEU A 599 11.65 -33.83 27.82
CA LEU A 599 12.31 -33.70 26.52
C LEU A 599 11.24 -33.57 25.43
N ASP A 600 11.36 -32.53 24.61
CA ASP A 600 10.72 -32.45 23.31
C ASP A 600 11.63 -33.12 22.26
N GLU A 601 11.29 -34.36 21.90
CA GLU A 601 12.05 -35.16 20.92
C GLU A 601 12.01 -34.56 19.51
N GLU A 602 10.99 -33.77 19.18
CA GLU A 602 10.80 -33.19 17.85
C GLU A 602 11.76 -32.02 17.61
N ASN A 603 11.96 -31.20 18.64
CA ASN A 603 12.80 -30.00 18.59
C ASN A 603 14.20 -30.18 19.22
N ASP A 604 14.50 -31.36 19.77
CA ASP A 604 15.72 -31.65 20.55
C ASP A 604 15.96 -30.65 21.71
N GLU A 605 14.88 -30.28 22.40
CA GLU A 605 14.86 -29.29 23.48
C GLU A 605 14.40 -29.92 24.82
N PHE A 606 14.88 -29.37 25.94
CA PHE A 606 14.33 -29.67 27.26
C PHE A 606 13.39 -28.56 27.75
N VAL A 607 12.15 -28.93 28.07
CA VAL A 607 11.10 -28.02 28.52
C VAL A 607 10.97 -28.08 30.04
N TRP A 608 11.26 -26.98 30.74
CA TRP A 608 11.03 -26.84 32.18
C TRP A 608 9.57 -26.45 32.44
N ILE A 609 8.82 -27.25 33.19
CA ILE A 609 7.36 -27.10 33.35
C ILE A 609 6.89 -27.00 34.80
N ARG A 610 5.65 -26.52 34.97
CA ARG A 610 4.89 -26.60 36.23
C ARG A 610 3.51 -27.20 36.01
N ALA A 611 3.31 -28.41 36.54
CA ALA A 611 2.06 -29.15 36.37
C ALA A 611 0.87 -28.69 37.25
N THR A 612 1.09 -27.87 38.29
CA THR A 612 0.03 -27.47 39.24
C THR A 612 0.11 -25.99 39.60
N GLY A 613 -1.04 -25.37 39.93
CA GLY A 613 -1.12 -23.97 40.37
C GLY A 613 -2.17 -23.15 39.62
N ARG A 614 -2.23 -21.83 39.91
CA ARG A 614 -3.19 -20.89 39.30
C ARG A 614 -3.05 -20.85 37.77
N GLY A 615 -1.83 -20.75 37.25
CA GLY A 615 -1.56 -20.76 35.80
C GLY A 615 -2.00 -22.06 35.13
N ALA A 616 -1.74 -23.22 35.75
CA ALA A 616 -2.15 -24.51 35.20
C ALA A 616 -3.68 -24.68 35.16
N ARG A 617 -4.39 -24.15 36.16
CA ARG A 617 -5.86 -24.11 36.17
C ARG A 617 -6.42 -23.16 35.11
N MET A 618 -5.75 -22.04 34.88
CA MET A 618 -6.15 -21.03 33.89
C MET A 618 -5.97 -21.54 32.46
N LEU A 619 -4.88 -22.27 32.19
CA LEU A 619 -4.54 -22.78 30.86
C LEU A 619 -5.04 -24.21 30.59
N GLY A 620 -5.60 -24.89 31.59
CA GLY A 620 -6.12 -26.25 31.44
C GLY A 620 -5.04 -27.35 31.31
N GLY A 621 -3.78 -27.05 31.66
CA GLY A 621 -2.63 -27.95 31.48
C GLY A 621 -1.36 -27.45 32.20
N PRO A 622 -0.22 -28.17 32.09
CA PRO A 622 1.06 -27.74 32.63
C PRO A 622 1.53 -26.42 32.00
N VAL A 623 2.26 -25.61 32.77
CA VAL A 623 2.77 -24.30 32.35
C VAL A 623 4.24 -24.40 32.01
N THR A 624 4.65 -23.96 30.81
CA THR A 624 6.07 -23.83 30.44
C THR A 624 6.73 -22.68 31.20
N LEU A 625 7.83 -23.01 31.89
CA LEU A 625 8.66 -22.09 32.67
C LEU A 625 9.91 -21.64 31.89
N GLY A 626 10.47 -22.51 31.05
CA GLY A 626 11.61 -22.20 30.19
C GLY A 626 12.00 -23.34 29.26
N CYS A 627 12.79 -23.02 28.25
CA CYS A 627 13.29 -23.93 27.21
C CYS A 627 14.81 -24.00 27.31
N ILE A 628 15.38 -25.19 27.13
CA ILE A 628 16.82 -25.44 27.24
C ILE A 628 17.30 -26.20 26.02
N GLU A 629 18.27 -25.61 25.32
CA GLU A 629 18.84 -26.13 24.08
C GLU A 629 20.35 -26.33 24.21
N PHE A 630 20.90 -27.24 23.42
CA PHE A 630 22.34 -27.48 23.35
C PHE A 630 22.89 -27.13 21.97
N VAL A 631 23.91 -26.28 21.93
CA VAL A 631 24.63 -25.91 20.72
C VAL A 631 26.10 -26.22 20.92
N GLY A 632 26.51 -27.43 20.52
CA GLY A 632 27.88 -27.91 20.75
C GLY A 632 28.20 -28.05 22.23
N ASP A 633 29.14 -27.24 22.73
CA ASP A 633 29.57 -27.18 24.14
C ASP A 633 28.88 -26.05 24.93
N GLU A 634 27.81 -25.47 24.38
CA GLU A 634 27.03 -24.42 25.00
C GLU A 634 25.59 -24.88 25.28
N LEU A 635 25.06 -24.53 26.45
CA LEU A 635 23.68 -24.71 26.85
C LEU A 635 23.02 -23.33 26.87
N VAL A 636 21.90 -23.20 26.17
CA VAL A 636 21.11 -21.97 26.07
C VAL A 636 19.81 -22.16 26.81
N LEU A 637 19.48 -21.25 27.73
CA LEU A 637 18.23 -21.22 28.47
C LEU A 637 17.42 -19.99 28.06
N THR A 638 16.16 -20.22 27.66
CA THR A 638 15.19 -19.15 27.38
C THR A 638 14.06 -19.16 28.41
N VAL A 639 13.82 -18.02 29.08
CA VAL A 639 12.73 -17.84 30.07
C VAL A 639 12.08 -16.46 29.94
N ASN A 640 10.88 -16.32 30.48
CA ASN A 640 10.05 -15.11 30.35
C ASN A 640 9.97 -14.21 31.60
N SER A 641 10.83 -14.43 32.61
CA SER A 641 11.01 -13.51 33.74
C SER A 641 12.39 -13.62 34.38
N ALA A 642 12.81 -12.55 35.06
CA ALA A 642 14.06 -12.52 35.81
C ALA A 642 14.07 -13.53 36.97
N GLU A 643 12.94 -13.78 37.62
CA GLU A 643 12.84 -14.76 38.72
C GLU A 643 12.97 -16.19 38.21
N ARG A 644 12.38 -16.50 37.03
CA ARG A 644 12.56 -17.79 36.36
C ARG A 644 14.03 -18.01 36.01
N PHE A 645 14.73 -17.00 35.48
CA PHE A 645 16.17 -17.08 35.20
C PHE A 645 17.00 -17.34 36.46
N ARG A 646 16.78 -16.57 37.54
CA ARG A 646 17.49 -16.77 38.82
C ARG A 646 17.26 -18.16 39.38
N THR A 647 16.06 -18.70 39.23
CA THR A 647 15.72 -20.05 39.67
C THR A 647 16.44 -21.10 38.85
N ALA A 648 16.37 -20.99 37.51
CA ALA A 648 17.03 -21.88 36.57
C ALA A 648 18.54 -21.95 36.76
N ARG A 649 19.20 -20.78 36.80
CA ARG A 649 20.64 -20.64 37.01
C ARG A 649 21.13 -21.38 38.25
N LYS A 650 20.42 -21.26 39.38
CA LYS A 650 20.80 -21.88 40.67
C LYS A 650 20.92 -23.39 40.60
N TRP A 651 20.14 -24.06 39.75
CA TRP A 651 20.19 -25.50 39.62
C TRP A 651 20.99 -25.95 38.40
N LEU A 652 21.10 -25.15 37.33
CA LEU A 652 21.99 -25.42 36.20
C LEU A 652 23.47 -25.38 36.60
N GLU A 653 23.91 -24.38 37.35
CA GLU A 653 25.31 -24.28 37.83
C GLU A 653 25.69 -25.37 38.87
N LYS A 654 24.73 -26.17 39.34
CA LYS A 654 25.01 -27.34 40.19
C LYS A 654 25.29 -28.60 39.38
N LEU A 655 24.99 -28.61 38.09
CA LEU A 655 25.30 -29.72 37.20
C LEU A 655 26.81 -29.75 36.95
N PRO A 656 27.45 -30.93 36.95
CA PRO A 656 28.90 -31.04 36.77
C PRO A 656 29.34 -30.40 35.44
N GLY A 657 30.31 -29.48 35.50
CA GLY A 657 30.90 -28.90 34.30
C GLY A 657 30.10 -27.79 33.61
N VAL A 658 29.00 -27.32 34.22
CA VAL A 658 28.20 -26.19 33.70
C VAL A 658 28.66 -24.87 34.33
N VAL A 659 29.02 -23.89 33.50
CA VAL A 659 29.49 -22.57 33.93
C VAL A 659 28.75 -21.47 33.20
N PHE A 660 28.09 -20.57 33.95
CA PHE A 660 27.40 -19.42 33.37
C PHE A 660 28.36 -18.51 32.59
N ARG A 661 27.94 -18.08 31.40
CA ARG A 661 28.69 -17.15 30.55
C ARG A 661 28.06 -15.77 30.57
N ASN A 662 26.86 -15.64 30.03
CA ASN A 662 26.17 -14.35 29.90
C ASN A 662 24.65 -14.54 29.92
N VAL A 663 23.93 -13.43 30.03
CA VAL A 663 22.49 -13.37 29.86
C VAL A 663 22.13 -12.09 29.13
N THR A 664 21.30 -12.23 28.11
CA THR A 664 20.64 -11.12 27.43
C THR A 664 19.22 -11.02 27.97
N THR A 665 18.81 -9.82 28.36
CA THR A 665 17.45 -9.55 28.86
C THR A 665 16.80 -8.54 27.95
N ARG A 666 15.60 -8.85 27.48
CA ARG A 666 14.81 -8.00 26.60
C ARG A 666 13.43 -7.79 27.17
N ARG A 667 12.85 -6.63 26.85
CA ARG A 667 11.42 -6.43 27.13
C ARG A 667 10.59 -7.13 26.07
N TRP A 668 9.40 -7.58 26.45
CA TRP A 668 8.48 -8.21 25.50
C TRP A 668 7.98 -7.24 24.42
N ASP A 669 8.03 -5.93 24.68
CA ASP A 669 7.53 -4.84 23.83
C ASP A 669 8.65 -4.06 23.10
N GLU A 670 9.85 -4.63 22.99
CA GLU A 670 10.97 -4.02 22.27
C GLU A 670 10.73 -4.02 20.74
N PRO A 671 10.91 -2.88 20.04
CA PRO A 671 10.66 -2.76 18.58
C PRO A 671 11.47 -3.76 17.75
N ASP A 672 10.88 -4.29 16.66
CA ASP A 672 11.54 -5.23 15.74
C ASP A 672 12.81 -4.64 15.09
N GLU A 673 12.88 -3.31 14.95
CA GLU A 673 14.02 -2.59 14.37
C GLU A 673 15.28 -2.62 15.25
N ASP A 674 15.10 -2.76 16.57
CA ASP A 674 16.19 -2.79 17.55
C ASP A 674 16.76 -4.22 17.73
N ARG A 675 16.23 -5.21 17.01
CA ARG A 675 16.66 -6.62 17.10
C ARG A 675 17.92 -6.90 16.27
N PRO A 676 18.85 -7.74 16.77
CA PRO A 676 19.94 -8.31 15.98
C PRO A 676 19.45 -8.97 14.68
N LEU A 677 20.17 -8.79 13.57
CA LEU A 677 19.74 -9.18 12.22
C LEU A 677 19.57 -10.69 12.06
N ASP A 678 20.41 -11.48 12.72
CA ASP A 678 20.34 -12.94 12.83
C ASP A 678 19.00 -13.42 13.43
N GLU A 679 18.45 -12.71 14.41
CA GLU A 679 17.16 -13.03 15.03
C GLU A 679 15.96 -12.51 14.22
N ARG A 680 16.16 -11.49 13.38
CA ARG A 680 15.15 -11.05 12.40
C ARG A 680 14.96 -12.08 11.28
N LEU A 681 15.97 -12.92 11.03
CA LEU A 681 16.01 -13.91 9.95
C LEU A 681 15.45 -15.28 10.36
N SER A 682 15.46 -15.60 11.66
CA SER A 682 14.91 -16.86 12.19
C SER A 682 13.59 -16.61 12.92
N LYS A 683 12.47 -16.63 12.18
CA LYS A 683 11.15 -16.76 12.83
C LYS A 683 11.01 -18.20 13.36
N PRO A 684 10.47 -18.43 14.57
CA PRO A 684 10.01 -19.76 14.93
C PRO A 684 9.02 -20.25 13.88
N GLU A 685 9.12 -21.52 13.50
CA GLU A 685 8.16 -22.10 12.56
C GLU A 685 6.74 -21.94 13.15
N PRO A 686 5.77 -21.46 12.36
CA PRO A 686 4.40 -21.38 12.83
C PRO A 686 3.96 -22.78 13.27
N VAL A 687 3.40 -22.90 14.48
CA VAL A 687 2.73 -24.15 14.88
C VAL A 687 1.65 -24.45 13.85
N GLU A 688 1.73 -25.60 13.18
CA GLU A 688 0.68 -26.04 12.25
C GLU A 688 -0.61 -26.29 13.04
N MET A 689 -1.54 -25.35 12.92
CA MET A 689 -2.87 -25.46 13.52
C MET A 689 -3.73 -26.42 12.69
N THR A 690 -3.85 -27.66 13.14
CA THR A 690 -4.74 -28.63 12.49
C THR A 690 -6.21 -28.22 12.66
N PRO A 691 -7.11 -28.58 11.71
CA PRO A 691 -8.54 -28.30 11.85
C PRO A 691 -9.15 -28.82 13.16
N GLU A 692 -8.67 -29.97 13.64
CA GLU A 692 -9.08 -30.56 14.92
C GLU A 692 -8.68 -29.70 16.12
N LEU A 693 -7.45 -29.16 16.10
CA LEU A 693 -6.96 -28.28 17.17
C LEU A 693 -7.72 -26.94 17.16
N THR A 694 -7.94 -26.34 16.00
CA THR A 694 -8.73 -25.11 15.86
C THR A 694 -10.16 -25.30 16.37
N ALA A 695 -10.82 -26.42 16.02
CA ALA A 695 -12.14 -26.73 16.53
C ALA A 695 -12.16 -26.92 18.06
N ALA A 696 -11.17 -27.60 18.62
CA ALA A 696 -11.05 -27.79 20.07
C ALA A 696 -10.85 -26.46 20.82
N VAL A 697 -10.05 -25.54 20.27
CA VAL A 697 -9.85 -24.19 20.80
C VAL A 697 -11.14 -23.37 20.75
N GLN A 698 -11.87 -23.42 19.63
CA GLN A 698 -13.17 -22.74 19.49
C GLN A 698 -14.20 -23.29 20.49
N ASP A 699 -14.33 -24.61 20.63
CA ASP A 699 -15.23 -25.25 21.61
C ASP A 699 -14.90 -24.85 23.06
N MET A 700 -13.60 -24.73 23.37
CA MET A 700 -13.16 -24.26 24.67
C MET A 700 -13.58 -22.80 24.91
N MET A 701 -13.36 -21.92 23.93
CA MET A 701 -13.75 -20.51 24.01
C MET A 701 -15.27 -20.35 24.11
N ASP A 702 -16.04 -21.12 23.33
CA ASP A 702 -17.51 -21.08 23.36
C ASP A 702 -18.06 -21.38 24.76
N ARG A 703 -17.53 -22.42 25.41
CA ARG A 703 -17.92 -22.75 26.80
C ARG A 703 -17.61 -21.62 27.77
N GLN A 704 -16.45 -20.99 27.62
CA GLN A 704 -16.04 -19.88 28.48
C GLN A 704 -16.95 -18.65 28.31
N TYR A 705 -17.22 -18.23 27.07
CA TYR A 705 -18.09 -17.09 26.80
C TYR A 705 -19.56 -17.33 27.21
N MET A 706 -20.03 -18.58 27.12
CA MET A 706 -21.37 -18.92 27.61
C MET A 706 -21.46 -18.90 29.14
N GLN A 707 -20.39 -19.26 29.85
CA GLN A 707 -20.31 -19.15 31.32
C GLN A 707 -20.24 -17.69 31.78
N TRP A 708 -19.57 -16.82 31.01
CA TRP A 708 -19.48 -15.38 31.28
C TRP A 708 -20.85 -14.70 31.44
N LEU A 709 -21.91 -15.23 30.83
CA LEU A 709 -23.30 -14.74 31.00
C LEU A 709 -23.82 -14.82 32.44
N ASP A 710 -23.21 -15.68 33.25
CA ASP A 710 -23.55 -15.94 34.64
C ASP A 710 -22.54 -15.33 35.62
N GLU A 711 -21.54 -14.58 35.13
CA GLU A 711 -20.54 -13.89 35.94
C GLU A 711 -20.95 -12.43 36.24
N PRO A 712 -20.73 -11.92 37.48
CA PRO A 712 -21.04 -10.54 37.82
C PRO A 712 -20.02 -9.57 37.22
N LEU A 713 -20.49 -8.55 36.52
CA LEU A 713 -19.61 -7.61 35.80
C LEU A 713 -19.63 -6.21 36.43
N PRO A 714 -18.45 -5.58 36.67
CA PRO A 714 -18.37 -4.22 37.19
C PRO A 714 -19.14 -3.19 36.35
N VAL A 715 -19.05 -3.27 35.02
CA VAL A 715 -19.74 -2.36 34.07
C VAL A 715 -21.27 -2.44 34.16
N LEU A 716 -21.81 -3.56 34.66
CA LEU A 716 -23.25 -3.75 34.93
C LEU A 716 -23.61 -3.49 36.40
N GLY A 717 -22.74 -2.80 37.15
CA GLY A 717 -22.92 -2.54 38.57
C GLY A 717 -22.87 -3.79 39.45
N GLY A 718 -22.05 -4.78 39.07
CA GLY A 718 -21.90 -6.05 39.78
C GLY A 718 -23.02 -7.07 39.51
N LYS A 719 -23.88 -6.83 38.53
CA LYS A 719 -24.91 -7.78 38.06
C LYS A 719 -24.34 -8.69 36.97
N THR A 720 -24.94 -9.87 36.80
CA THR A 720 -24.66 -10.72 35.63
C THR A 720 -25.40 -10.20 34.39
N PRO A 721 -24.93 -10.51 33.16
CA PRO A 721 -25.67 -10.23 31.93
C PRO A 721 -27.13 -10.69 31.98
N ARG A 722 -27.41 -11.88 32.51
CA ARG A 722 -28.80 -12.38 32.69
C ARG A 722 -29.63 -11.51 33.61
N GLN A 723 -29.06 -11.04 34.72
CA GLN A 723 -29.76 -10.19 35.68
C GLN A 723 -30.01 -8.79 35.13
N ALA A 724 -29.04 -8.21 34.42
CA ALA A 724 -29.16 -6.88 33.82
C ALA A 724 -30.29 -6.83 32.76
N CYS A 725 -30.49 -7.93 32.03
CA CYS A 725 -31.55 -8.07 31.02
C CYS A 725 -32.99 -8.01 31.57
N ALA A 726 -33.19 -7.88 32.88
CA ALA A 726 -34.51 -7.70 33.48
C ALA A 726 -35.15 -6.32 33.19
N THR A 727 -34.38 -5.34 32.71
CA THR A 727 -34.87 -3.99 32.40
C THR A 727 -34.60 -3.64 30.93
N PRO A 728 -35.43 -2.78 30.28
CA PRO A 728 -35.17 -2.36 28.89
C PRO A 728 -33.79 -1.73 28.69
N SER A 729 -33.36 -0.86 29.62
CA SER A 729 -32.03 -0.24 29.59
C SER A 729 -30.91 -1.27 29.76
N GLY A 730 -31.05 -2.22 30.69
CA GLY A 730 -30.05 -3.27 30.87
C GLY A 730 -30.01 -4.26 29.69
N ARG A 731 -31.13 -4.53 29.02
CA ARG A 731 -31.15 -5.30 27.77
C ARG A 731 -30.35 -4.60 26.67
N GLN A 732 -30.54 -3.29 26.51
CA GLN A 732 -29.77 -2.50 25.55
C GLN A 732 -28.27 -2.52 25.89
N GLN A 733 -27.91 -2.29 27.16
CA GLN A 733 -26.53 -2.28 27.62
C GLN A 733 -25.82 -3.62 27.40
N VAL A 734 -26.48 -4.74 27.72
CA VAL A 734 -25.93 -6.09 27.49
C VAL A 734 -25.82 -6.43 26.01
N THR A 735 -26.79 -6.02 25.18
CA THR A 735 -26.71 -6.21 23.73
C THR A 735 -25.48 -5.50 23.15
N MET A 736 -25.24 -4.24 23.53
CA MET A 736 -24.06 -3.50 23.05
C MET A 736 -22.78 -4.19 23.51
N LEU A 737 -22.68 -4.52 24.80
CA LEU A 737 -21.51 -5.18 25.38
C LEU A 737 -21.13 -6.46 24.61
N ILE A 738 -22.11 -7.31 24.28
CA ILE A 738 -21.87 -8.55 23.53
C ILE A 738 -21.41 -8.25 22.10
N ARG A 739 -22.03 -7.28 21.41
CA ARG A 739 -21.66 -6.93 20.03
C ARG A 739 -20.27 -6.31 19.93
N THR A 740 -19.82 -5.63 20.97
CA THR A 740 -18.50 -4.97 21.02
C THR A 740 -17.39 -5.82 21.64
N LEU A 741 -17.67 -7.03 22.13
CA LEU A 741 -16.61 -7.92 22.64
C LEU A 741 -15.56 -8.13 21.53
N PRO A 742 -14.25 -7.94 21.80
CA PRO A 742 -13.21 -8.24 20.82
C PRO A 742 -13.05 -9.75 20.66
N ASP A 743 -12.75 -10.20 19.44
CA ASP A 743 -12.34 -11.59 19.23
C ASP A 743 -10.94 -11.82 19.81
N PRO A 744 -10.67 -12.99 20.43
CA PRO A 744 -9.34 -13.31 20.95
C PRO A 744 -8.28 -13.26 19.85
N MET A 745 -7.12 -12.65 20.14
CA MET A 745 -5.97 -12.70 19.24
C MET A 745 -5.31 -14.08 19.32
N GLY A 746 -5.00 -14.67 18.16
CA GLY A 746 -4.36 -15.98 18.05
C GLY A 746 -3.83 -16.26 16.65
N PRO A 747 -3.04 -17.34 16.47
CA PRO A 747 -2.52 -17.74 15.17
C PRO A 747 -3.62 -18.16 14.19
N GLU A 748 -4.75 -18.67 14.71
CA GLU A 748 -5.99 -18.91 13.97
C GLU A 748 -7.11 -18.01 14.51
N PRO A 749 -8.06 -17.59 13.66
CA PRO A 749 -9.17 -16.75 14.09
C PRO A 749 -10.13 -17.56 14.97
N VAL A 750 -10.27 -17.14 16.22
CA VAL A 750 -11.24 -17.67 17.17
C VAL A 750 -12.30 -16.62 17.40
N TYR A 751 -13.57 -17.01 17.34
CA TYR A 751 -14.68 -16.06 17.36
C TYR A 751 -15.46 -16.11 18.66
N VAL A 752 -15.85 -14.95 19.18
CA VAL A 752 -16.82 -14.89 20.27
C VAL A 752 -18.20 -15.35 19.75
N PRO A 753 -18.91 -16.27 20.44
CA PRO A 753 -20.21 -16.79 20.01
C PRO A 753 -21.36 -15.80 20.27
N ARG A 754 -21.22 -14.56 19.79
CA ARG A 754 -22.11 -13.41 20.09
C ARG A 754 -23.58 -13.71 19.82
N GLN A 755 -23.90 -14.35 18.69
CA GLN A 755 -25.28 -14.73 18.35
C GLN A 755 -25.86 -15.76 19.34
N ALA A 756 -25.06 -16.76 19.75
CA ALA A 756 -25.50 -17.73 20.76
C ALA A 756 -25.72 -17.06 22.12
N MET A 757 -24.83 -16.13 22.50
CA MET A 757 -24.97 -15.34 23.72
C MET A 757 -26.25 -14.48 23.70
N LEU A 758 -26.50 -13.74 22.61
CA LEU A 758 -27.71 -12.92 22.44
C LEU A 758 -28.97 -13.78 22.47
N ARG A 759 -28.97 -14.96 21.83
CA ARG A 759 -30.10 -15.91 21.87
C ARG A 759 -30.35 -16.43 23.29
N ALA A 760 -29.30 -16.79 24.02
CA ALA A 760 -29.41 -17.28 25.39
C ALA A 760 -29.97 -16.25 26.38
N LEU A 761 -29.96 -14.97 26.01
CA LEU A 761 -30.54 -13.86 26.77
C LEU A 761 -31.90 -13.39 26.22
N GLY A 762 -32.39 -14.00 25.13
CA GLY A 762 -33.60 -13.58 24.43
C GLY A 762 -33.49 -12.18 23.82
N LEU A 763 -32.30 -11.80 23.34
CA LEU A 763 -31.98 -10.49 22.74
C LEU A 763 -31.82 -10.53 21.21
N SER A 764 -31.84 -11.72 20.59
CA SER A 764 -31.72 -11.86 19.13
C SER A 764 -33.00 -11.42 18.41
N SER A 765 -32.83 -10.74 17.27
CA SER A 765 -33.92 -10.20 16.44
C SER A 765 -34.24 -11.02 15.18
N ASP A 766 -33.51 -12.09 14.86
CA ASP A 766 -33.85 -12.97 13.72
C ASP A 766 -33.21 -14.39 13.85
N PRO A 767 -33.99 -15.49 13.78
CA PRO A 767 -33.46 -16.86 13.79
C PRO A 767 -32.87 -17.34 12.45
N SER A 768 -32.89 -16.55 11.38
CA SER A 768 -32.46 -16.98 10.03
C SER A 768 -30.97 -16.74 9.68
N LEU A 769 -30.20 -16.14 10.59
CA LEU A 769 -28.77 -15.83 10.40
C LEU A 769 -27.88 -16.84 11.16
N GLU A 770 -27.78 -18.06 10.63
CA GLU A 770 -26.67 -18.98 10.95
C GLU A 770 -25.51 -18.72 9.96
N PRO A 771 -24.30 -18.34 10.40
CA PRO A 771 -23.11 -18.89 9.76
C PRO A 771 -23.05 -20.38 10.10
N PRO A 772 -22.69 -21.27 9.16
CA PRO A 772 -22.64 -22.70 9.45
C PRO A 772 -21.66 -22.95 10.59
N LEU A 773 -22.07 -23.75 11.58
CA LEU A 773 -21.28 -24.20 12.73
C LEU A 773 -20.08 -25.11 12.35
N SER A 774 -19.68 -25.11 11.08
CA SER A 774 -18.48 -25.78 10.56
C SER A 774 -18.17 -25.16 9.18
N PRO A 775 -16.89 -24.95 8.81
CA PRO A 775 -16.57 -24.78 7.40
C PRO A 775 -17.13 -26.00 6.63
N PRO A 776 -17.77 -25.82 5.46
CA PRO A 776 -18.18 -26.97 4.67
C PRO A 776 -16.94 -27.82 4.40
N ALA A 777 -17.03 -29.12 4.72
CA ALA A 777 -15.97 -30.06 4.41
C ALA A 777 -15.54 -29.85 2.95
N PRO A 778 -14.23 -29.79 2.66
CA PRO A 778 -13.77 -29.61 1.29
C PRO A 778 -14.44 -30.70 0.44
N PRO A 779 -15.02 -30.36 -0.73
CA PRO A 779 -15.51 -31.39 -1.63
C PRO A 779 -14.36 -32.37 -1.88
N PRO A 780 -14.61 -33.69 -1.91
CA PRO A 780 -13.54 -34.65 -2.10
C PRO A 780 -12.74 -34.23 -3.34
N SER A 781 -11.47 -33.90 -3.12
CA SER A 781 -10.55 -33.48 -4.15
C SER A 781 -10.49 -34.59 -5.18
N MET A 782 -11.16 -34.39 -6.33
CA MET A 782 -10.82 -35.18 -7.50
C MET A 782 -9.42 -34.72 -7.94
N PRO A 783 -8.47 -35.64 -8.14
CA PRO A 783 -7.17 -35.29 -8.69
C PRO A 783 -7.38 -34.61 -10.04
N LEU A 784 -6.88 -33.38 -10.17
CA LEU A 784 -6.92 -32.59 -11.40
C LEU A 784 -5.73 -32.97 -12.29
N GLU A 785 -5.60 -34.25 -12.59
CA GLU A 785 -4.74 -34.75 -13.67
C GLU A 785 -5.53 -35.84 -14.41
N GLU A 786 -5.69 -35.66 -15.72
CA GLU A 786 -6.35 -36.54 -16.71
C GLU A 786 -7.87 -36.36 -16.95
N ALA A 787 -8.27 -35.29 -17.65
CA ALA A 787 -9.52 -35.34 -18.44
C ALA A 787 -9.63 -34.30 -19.58
N PHE A 788 -8.79 -34.40 -20.60
CA PHE A 788 -9.20 -33.99 -21.97
C PHE A 788 -8.73 -35.03 -22.98
N ALA A 789 -9.47 -36.14 -23.04
CA ALA A 789 -9.40 -37.10 -24.14
C ALA A 789 -10.79 -37.66 -24.49
N GLY A 790 -11.49 -36.97 -25.40
CA GLY A 790 -12.27 -37.57 -26.49
C GLY A 790 -13.34 -38.65 -26.25
N GLY A 791 -13.92 -38.79 -25.05
CA GLY A 791 -14.96 -39.80 -24.78
C GLY A 791 -16.39 -39.32 -25.04
N LYS A 792 -17.21 -40.07 -25.78
CA LYS A 792 -18.67 -39.84 -25.88
C LYS A 792 -19.31 -39.99 -24.48
N VAL A 793 -19.89 -38.91 -23.94
CA VAL A 793 -20.63 -38.93 -22.67
C VAL A 793 -21.74 -39.98 -22.69
N GLY A 794 -21.73 -40.89 -21.72
CA GLY A 794 -22.76 -41.91 -21.56
C GLY A 794 -24.10 -41.29 -21.16
N ARG A 795 -25.21 -41.85 -21.68
CA ARG A 795 -26.57 -41.32 -21.43
C ARG A 795 -26.94 -41.20 -19.95
N ASN A 796 -26.35 -41.99 -19.06
CA ASN A 796 -26.62 -41.96 -17.62
C ASN A 796 -25.62 -41.13 -16.81
N ASP A 797 -24.56 -40.62 -17.43
CA ASP A 797 -23.49 -39.87 -16.74
C ASP A 797 -23.95 -38.44 -16.42
N PRO A 798 -23.29 -37.74 -15.48
CA PRO A 798 -23.56 -36.33 -15.21
C PRO A 798 -23.44 -35.49 -16.47
N CYS A 799 -24.37 -34.56 -16.66
CA CYS A 799 -24.40 -33.74 -17.87
C CYS A 799 -23.28 -32.69 -17.82
N PRO A 800 -22.42 -32.59 -18.85
CA PRO A 800 -21.26 -31.70 -18.85
C PRO A 800 -21.60 -30.21 -18.86
N CYS A 801 -22.88 -29.83 -18.97
CA CYS A 801 -23.33 -28.44 -18.82
C CYS A 801 -23.40 -27.98 -17.35
N GLY A 802 -22.94 -28.78 -16.39
CA GLY A 802 -22.91 -28.41 -14.98
C GLY A 802 -24.26 -28.44 -14.26
N SER A 803 -25.35 -28.86 -14.93
CA SER A 803 -26.71 -28.85 -14.34
C SER A 803 -26.95 -29.85 -13.19
N GLY A 804 -25.97 -30.71 -12.87
CA GLY A 804 -26.10 -31.79 -11.90
C GLY A 804 -27.03 -32.95 -12.30
N LYS A 805 -27.70 -32.88 -13.47
CA LYS A 805 -28.61 -33.93 -13.97
C LYS A 805 -27.89 -34.95 -14.85
N LYS A 806 -28.42 -36.17 -14.98
CA LYS A 806 -27.93 -37.18 -15.96
C LYS A 806 -28.09 -36.68 -17.40
N TYR A 807 -27.15 -36.97 -18.30
CA TYR A 807 -27.09 -36.45 -19.67
C TYR A 807 -28.39 -36.69 -20.45
N LYS A 808 -28.99 -37.89 -20.39
CA LYS A 808 -30.28 -38.21 -21.04
C LYS A 808 -31.48 -37.38 -20.54
N LYS A 809 -31.38 -36.78 -19.35
CA LYS A 809 -32.43 -35.96 -18.74
C LYS A 809 -32.16 -34.45 -18.87
N CYS A 810 -31.03 -34.06 -19.48
CA CYS A 810 -30.65 -32.68 -19.74
C CYS A 810 -30.33 -32.47 -21.22
N CYS A 811 -29.06 -32.35 -21.62
CA CYS A 811 -28.69 -32.02 -22.99
C CYS A 811 -29.00 -33.15 -24.00
N GLY A 812 -29.01 -34.41 -23.56
CA GLY A 812 -29.36 -35.58 -24.37
C GLY A 812 -30.87 -35.80 -24.58
N ARG A 813 -31.71 -34.80 -24.25
CA ARG A 813 -33.18 -34.89 -24.25
C ARG A 813 -33.84 -34.34 -25.53
N ARG A 814 -33.08 -34.09 -26.60
CA ARG A 814 -33.59 -33.60 -27.89
C ARG A 814 -33.62 -34.72 -28.94
N THR A 815 -34.75 -35.41 -29.04
CA THR A 815 -35.54 -35.69 -30.26
C THR A 815 -36.58 -36.77 -29.97
N SER A 816 -37.84 -36.36 -29.86
CA SER A 816 -38.92 -36.95 -30.64
C SER A 816 -39.40 -35.85 -31.58
#